data_AF-A0A831UQJ7-F1
#
_entry.id   AF-A0A831UQJ7-F1
#
_cell.length_a   1.000
_cell.length_b   1.000
_cell.length_c   1.000
_cell.angle_alpha   90.00
_cell.angle_beta   90.00
_cell.angle_gamma   90.00
#
_symmetry.space_group_name_H-M   'P 1'
#
loop_
_entity.id
_entity.type
_entity.pdbx_description
1 polymer ?
#
loop_
_entity_poly.entity_id
_entity_poly.type
_entity_poly.pdbx_seq_one_letter_code
_entity_poly.pdbx_strand_id
1 'polypeptide(L)'
;MYRLVWILGWAWLVLPLWTQPLSDGVFVLTDLMTRWHTGAVSDALSPSVVRTIQSGGVARQGALLHPTRRPARAVFTLELPRVDAGDRLVLTAWAGVDDNARRDDPQNPHDGVRVSLKVEDKSLVSVECREPGWQPLSADLTPFGGRTVKVAFEVDGLGNTNYDWAYIADARVLRLRERFATPARSPLPPEGVLEVRGTPGDRFELDAPQQKPIRATIPDSGVLWIAYAFHGARHATLTELQRESVTRVYRLQPRLRFAGVYARRALYAPNETAECVAVIENAGQGTWEGRLIVRVQALQEARLLDDAQLAEVLLPPGARHAVRFRVGLGAQPRLSVMLRSAAGNDGVIFNPTVSALPSSIPDEGSFVRQIGTAWVLQNEFLRLVLTPAFPKGYAARLYGKHAGGWTLLATTPTLAEAVLNAENAPPKPAVFLPESITPNGSRLSLVLQGTVGLVGRATLGYRLEGSRLECTARLTSTLDAHLYRFRFPDWRVGDGSFGERKDEALFPGLEYLLDEEPSSDTRFAAPPYHLRLSPHPYKVTVPVMAVRWRNWLVSMTWNPEAGWSGVLRVPNPMFASPNHFEWGAHHRFALWVPAIPKWADENAEQAREPFRLLKNDSVLLSATLVVRNDAEDVIQAIADYLRETGMPHPPAPQRTDLQALTLTVQGLLGNYDANLKAWRHTNTGPTFYDPQVALPLWVLGHRLYPEDSRRRVALQQVREAVSAQPRGNIGLELAFYIGGLPSVLQHWDGTMESVRKTQRADGSWGWNPETPRHAIFGKAGDTASGWTGQHAARIGQHARITLNPASRESLMRALNFLMRQRRPEGAQTWELPLHVPDLLAVPYAINAFLDAYQLTGESHYREWAERWALRGVPFVYLWSAPDRPIMRGATIPVFGVTWLNQQPWFGVAVQWNGLVYARALYRLAEQNPESPFDWRRLADTITLNAVQQQEWTSERYPAHEGMYPDAFSIVKGAEEYHWDLNPRLVAPCIAQRLRFAIEPQTVIARRGTRLVACTAPGLQSAEWEGERMVMEISTPVSGLPALHVYVAGLESVNAVRLNGQPLPQVNDIDKYLWELGEPSSGWQRLHGGLIIRVVNPPDRFTLEVE
;
A
#
# COMPACT_ATOMS: atom_id res chain seq x y z
N MET A 1 11.63 -63.86 0.39
CA MET A 1 10.93 -63.04 -0.63
C MET A 1 10.73 -61.57 -0.22
N TYR A 2 10.39 -61.23 1.03
CA TYR A 2 10.18 -59.83 1.48
C TYR A 2 11.41 -58.89 1.42
N ARG A 3 12.64 -59.42 1.50
CA ARG A 3 13.87 -58.61 1.34
C ARG A 3 14.26 -58.34 -0.12
N LEU A 4 13.81 -59.16 -1.08
CA LEU A 4 14.08 -58.94 -2.51
C LEU A 4 13.16 -57.85 -3.09
N VAL A 5 11.91 -57.76 -2.62
CA VAL A 5 10.99 -56.66 -2.98
C VAL A 5 11.44 -55.32 -2.40
N TRP A 6 12.08 -55.32 -1.23
CA TRP A 6 12.71 -54.14 -0.62
C TRP A 6 13.95 -53.64 -1.38
N ILE A 7 14.77 -54.54 -1.92
CA ILE A 7 15.97 -54.19 -2.70
C ILE A 7 15.59 -53.81 -4.16
N LEU A 8 14.60 -54.47 -4.75
CA LEU A 8 14.07 -54.10 -6.08
C LEU A 8 13.29 -52.77 -6.07
N GLY A 9 12.64 -52.42 -4.96
CA GLY A 9 12.05 -51.08 -4.77
C GLY A 9 13.09 -49.97 -4.68
N TRP A 10 14.25 -50.24 -4.10
CA TRP A 10 15.39 -49.31 -4.07
C TRP A 10 16.11 -49.22 -5.42
N ALA A 11 16.16 -50.30 -6.19
CA ALA A 11 16.76 -50.30 -7.54
C ALA A 11 15.95 -49.45 -8.55
N TRP A 12 14.64 -49.25 -8.34
CA TRP A 12 13.82 -48.29 -9.10
C TRP A 12 13.96 -46.84 -8.63
N LEU A 13 14.50 -46.61 -7.43
CA LEU A 13 14.77 -45.28 -6.86
C LEU A 13 16.18 -44.77 -7.21
N VAL A 14 17.08 -45.63 -7.68
CA VAL A 14 18.50 -45.31 -7.89
C VAL A 14 18.99 -45.86 -9.23
N LEU A 15 18.68 -45.17 -10.35
CA LEU A 15 19.50 -44.93 -11.57
C LEU A 15 18.63 -44.77 -12.86
N PRO A 16 18.92 -43.82 -13.79
CA PRO A 16 19.85 -42.72 -13.71
C PRO A 16 19.15 -41.44 -13.21
N LEU A 17 19.94 -40.66 -12.46
CA LEU A 17 19.96 -39.19 -12.41
C LEU A 17 18.73 -38.48 -13.00
N TRP A 18 18.06 -37.74 -12.12
CA TRP A 18 17.52 -36.38 -12.28
C TRP A 18 18.09 -35.61 -13.48
N THR A 19 17.82 -36.09 -14.69
CA THR A 19 18.28 -35.48 -15.93
C THR A 19 17.11 -34.68 -16.41
N GLN A 20 17.10 -33.42 -15.98
CA GLN A 20 16.35 -32.42 -16.73
C GLN A 20 16.85 -32.50 -18.18
N PRO A 21 15.95 -32.44 -19.17
CA PRO A 21 16.40 -32.34 -20.54
C PRO A 21 17.36 -31.15 -20.61
N LEU A 22 18.59 -31.42 -21.05
CA LEU A 22 19.49 -30.33 -21.41
C LEU A 22 18.76 -29.52 -22.48
N SER A 23 18.82 -28.20 -22.39
CA SER A 23 18.35 -27.36 -23.49
C SER A 23 19.23 -27.69 -24.68
N ASP A 24 18.76 -28.55 -25.58
CA ASP A 24 19.68 -29.12 -26.55
C ASP A 24 20.13 -28.04 -27.56
N GLY A 25 19.25 -27.11 -27.96
CA GLY A 25 19.51 -26.14 -29.03
C GLY A 25 19.84 -24.68 -28.66
N VAL A 26 19.39 -24.15 -27.51
CA VAL A 26 19.55 -22.73 -27.13
C VAL A 26 20.04 -22.60 -25.68
N PHE A 27 21.17 -21.95 -25.45
CA PHE A 27 21.66 -21.66 -24.11
C PHE A 27 21.74 -20.16 -23.90
N VAL A 28 20.98 -19.63 -22.94
CA VAL A 28 21.17 -18.25 -22.48
C VAL A 28 22.46 -18.20 -21.66
N LEU A 29 23.52 -17.63 -22.22
CA LEU A 29 24.81 -17.46 -21.54
C LEU A 29 24.77 -16.27 -20.59
N THR A 30 24.04 -15.23 -20.97
CA THR A 30 23.85 -14.02 -20.17
C THR A 30 22.54 -13.36 -20.58
N ASP A 31 21.72 -13.03 -19.59
CA ASP A 31 20.57 -12.13 -19.75
C ASP A 31 20.99 -10.74 -19.26
N LEU A 32 21.17 -9.81 -20.20
CA LEU A 32 21.63 -8.46 -19.89
C LEU A 32 20.56 -7.64 -19.17
N MET A 33 19.28 -8.01 -19.26
CA MET A 33 18.22 -7.34 -18.49
C MET A 33 18.41 -7.60 -16.99
N THR A 34 18.72 -8.84 -16.60
CA THR A 34 18.96 -9.17 -15.16
C THR A 34 20.23 -8.52 -14.59
N ARG A 35 21.18 -8.16 -15.46
CA ARG A 35 22.46 -7.56 -15.10
C ARG A 35 22.61 -6.13 -15.60
N TRP A 36 21.50 -5.48 -15.93
CA TRP A 36 21.54 -4.16 -16.55
C TRP A 36 22.30 -3.14 -15.70
N HIS A 37 22.13 -3.23 -14.38
CA HIS A 37 22.85 -2.42 -13.38
C HIS A 37 24.39 -2.58 -13.40
N THR A 38 24.91 -3.64 -14.02
CA THR A 38 26.36 -3.85 -14.19
C THR A 38 26.91 -3.14 -15.43
N GLY A 39 26.04 -2.68 -16.33
CA GLY A 39 26.42 -1.90 -17.49
C GLY A 39 26.74 -0.45 -17.11
N ALA A 40 27.78 0.10 -17.72
CA ALA A 40 28.07 1.53 -17.61
C ALA A 40 27.10 2.29 -18.52
N VAL A 41 26.14 3.00 -17.92
CA VAL A 41 25.18 3.85 -18.63
C VAL A 41 25.66 5.29 -18.64
N SER A 42 25.68 5.93 -19.81
CA SER A 42 26.01 7.35 -19.97
C SER A 42 24.99 8.09 -20.84
N ASP A 43 24.88 9.40 -20.61
CA ASP A 43 24.12 10.35 -21.44
C ASP A 43 22.61 10.07 -21.56
N ALA A 44 22.07 9.19 -20.70
CA ALA A 44 20.65 8.85 -20.63
C ALA A 44 19.85 9.87 -19.82
N LEU A 45 18.59 10.10 -20.20
CA LEU A 45 17.64 11.04 -19.58
C LEU A 45 17.41 10.79 -18.09
N SER A 46 17.45 9.53 -17.67
CA SER A 46 17.27 9.13 -16.27
C SER A 46 18.06 7.85 -15.98
N PRO A 47 18.22 7.47 -14.70
CA PRO A 47 18.77 6.16 -14.35
C PRO A 47 18.03 5.05 -15.09
N SER A 48 18.78 4.17 -15.74
CA SER A 48 18.23 3.10 -16.58
C SER A 48 17.81 1.93 -15.69
N VAL A 49 16.52 1.86 -15.39
CA VAL A 49 15.91 0.79 -14.59
C VAL A 49 15.12 -0.14 -15.51
N VAL A 50 15.29 -1.45 -15.31
CA VAL A 50 14.54 -2.47 -16.05
C VAL A 50 13.12 -2.56 -15.50
N ARG A 51 12.13 -2.47 -16.39
CA ARG A 51 10.71 -2.59 -16.05
C ARG A 51 9.93 -3.23 -17.19
N THR A 52 8.72 -3.71 -16.91
CA THR A 52 7.78 -4.08 -17.97
C THR A 52 7.34 -2.81 -18.70
N ILE A 53 7.56 -2.74 -20.01
CA ILE A 53 7.15 -1.62 -20.85
C ILE A 53 6.44 -2.11 -22.11
N GLN A 54 5.46 -1.35 -22.60
CA GLN A 54 4.73 -1.64 -23.82
C GLN A 54 5.21 -0.77 -24.99
N SER A 55 5.37 -1.40 -26.14
CA SER A 55 5.60 -0.74 -27.44
C SER A 55 4.81 -1.49 -28.50
N GLY A 56 3.98 -0.77 -29.26
CA GLY A 56 3.02 -1.35 -30.20
C GLY A 56 1.96 -2.21 -29.49
N GLY A 57 1.69 -1.93 -28.21
CA GLY A 57 0.84 -2.70 -27.30
C GLY A 57 1.31 -4.13 -27.04
N VAL A 58 2.62 -4.38 -27.11
CA VAL A 58 3.27 -5.64 -26.68
C VAL A 58 4.20 -5.33 -25.51
N ALA A 59 4.02 -6.02 -24.39
CA ALA A 59 4.83 -5.81 -23.19
C ALA A 59 6.13 -6.62 -23.20
N ARG A 60 7.26 -6.01 -22.83
CA ARG A 60 8.58 -6.67 -22.64
C ARG A 60 9.32 -6.12 -21.43
N GLN A 61 10.31 -6.86 -20.91
CA GLN A 61 11.24 -6.30 -19.92
C GLN A 61 12.22 -5.39 -20.64
N GLY A 62 12.10 -4.08 -20.42
CA GLY A 62 12.88 -3.06 -21.10
C GLY A 62 13.59 -2.12 -20.13
N ALA A 63 14.78 -1.67 -20.51
CA ALA A 63 15.55 -0.65 -19.82
C ALA A 63 15.47 0.65 -20.61
N LEU A 64 15.09 1.74 -19.93
CA LEU A 64 15.04 3.06 -20.56
C LEU A 64 16.45 3.51 -20.91
N LEU A 65 16.72 3.73 -22.19
CA LEU A 65 18.00 4.20 -22.70
C LEU A 65 17.73 5.34 -23.67
N HIS A 66 17.24 6.45 -23.12
CA HIS A 66 16.80 7.58 -23.92
C HIS A 66 17.84 8.72 -23.91
N PRO A 67 18.30 9.23 -25.06
CA PRO A 67 19.28 10.30 -25.13
C PRO A 67 18.73 11.64 -24.64
N THR A 68 19.62 12.50 -24.14
CA THR A 68 19.32 13.91 -23.86
C THR A 68 19.79 14.80 -25.00
N ARG A 69 21.10 15.09 -25.05
CA ARG A 69 21.77 15.89 -26.11
C ARG A 69 22.84 15.12 -26.89
N ARG A 70 23.27 13.97 -26.36
CA ARG A 70 24.27 13.08 -26.95
C ARG A 70 23.67 11.67 -27.00
N PRO A 71 24.18 10.79 -27.88
CA PRO A 71 23.72 9.42 -27.93
C PRO A 71 23.87 8.75 -26.54
N ALA A 72 22.77 8.24 -26.01
CA ALA A 72 22.78 7.48 -24.76
C ALA A 72 23.44 6.13 -25.01
N ARG A 73 24.27 5.67 -24.08
CA ARG A 73 24.99 4.39 -24.21
C ARG A 73 24.82 3.54 -22.97
N ALA A 74 24.63 2.24 -23.17
CA ALA A 74 24.75 1.22 -22.13
C ALA A 74 25.83 0.21 -22.54
N VAL A 75 26.96 0.19 -21.83
CA VAL A 75 28.15 -0.60 -22.18
C VAL A 75 28.36 -1.75 -21.19
N PHE A 76 28.49 -2.96 -21.71
CA PHE A 76 28.71 -4.19 -20.96
C PHE A 76 30.04 -4.84 -21.36
N THR A 77 30.82 -5.25 -20.37
CA THR A 77 32.03 -6.07 -20.58
C THR A 77 31.64 -7.53 -20.45
N LEU A 78 31.75 -8.30 -21.54
CA LEU A 78 31.31 -9.68 -21.63
C LEU A 78 32.46 -10.61 -21.96
N GLU A 79 32.62 -11.67 -21.17
CA GLU A 79 33.51 -12.79 -21.48
C GLU A 79 32.76 -13.80 -22.36
N LEU A 80 33.14 -13.90 -23.62
CA LEU A 80 32.48 -14.77 -24.59
C LEU A 80 33.19 -16.13 -24.66
N PRO A 81 32.50 -17.27 -24.48
CA PRO A 81 33.14 -18.58 -24.54
C PRO A 81 33.58 -18.93 -25.97
N ARG A 82 34.52 -19.88 -26.12
CA ARG A 82 34.71 -20.53 -27.42
C ARG A 82 33.53 -21.46 -27.69
N VAL A 83 33.09 -21.54 -28.94
CA VAL A 83 32.01 -22.44 -29.38
C VAL A 83 32.52 -23.44 -30.40
N ASP A 84 31.88 -24.60 -30.45
CA ASP A 84 32.23 -25.70 -31.35
C ASP A 84 31.89 -25.36 -32.81
N ALA A 85 32.48 -26.08 -33.77
CA ALA A 85 32.13 -25.91 -35.17
C ALA A 85 30.64 -26.21 -35.41
N GLY A 86 29.92 -25.25 -35.98
CA GLY A 86 28.46 -25.29 -36.18
C GLY A 86 27.65 -24.58 -35.08
N ASP A 87 28.23 -24.29 -33.93
CA ASP A 87 27.57 -23.45 -32.93
C ASP A 87 27.71 -21.95 -33.28
N ARG A 88 26.83 -21.13 -32.72
CA ARG A 88 26.85 -19.67 -32.86
C ARG A 88 26.71 -19.00 -31.50
N LEU A 89 27.41 -17.89 -31.31
CA LEU A 89 27.12 -16.91 -30.26
C LEU A 89 26.34 -15.77 -30.88
N VAL A 90 25.14 -15.50 -30.37
CA VAL A 90 24.25 -14.48 -30.91
C VAL A 90 23.79 -13.58 -29.79
N LEU A 91 23.82 -12.27 -30.00
CA LEU A 91 23.08 -11.33 -29.16
C LEU A 91 21.73 -11.05 -29.80
N THR A 92 20.65 -11.20 -29.05
CA THR A 92 19.30 -10.79 -29.46
C THR A 92 18.76 -9.76 -28.47
N ALA A 93 18.12 -8.71 -28.96
CA ALA A 93 17.44 -7.68 -28.19
C ALA A 93 16.28 -7.10 -29.01
N TRP A 94 15.47 -6.27 -28.36
CA TRP A 94 14.43 -5.48 -29.00
C TRP A 94 14.67 -3.99 -28.72
N ALA A 95 14.37 -3.16 -29.69
CA ALA A 95 14.39 -1.70 -29.57
C ALA A 95 12.98 -1.16 -29.81
N GLY A 96 12.53 -0.18 -29.04
CA GLY A 96 11.19 0.38 -29.20
C GLY A 96 11.00 1.68 -28.44
N VAL A 97 9.94 2.42 -28.80
CA VAL A 97 9.50 3.65 -28.10
C VAL A 97 8.20 3.40 -27.34
N ASP A 98 8.00 4.13 -26.24
CA ASP A 98 6.86 3.97 -25.31
C ASP A 98 5.48 4.18 -25.98
N ASP A 99 4.51 3.30 -25.69
CA ASP A 99 3.10 3.50 -26.08
C ASP A 99 2.46 4.71 -25.40
N ASN A 100 2.88 5.01 -24.17
CA ASN A 100 2.30 6.09 -23.35
C ASN A 100 3.06 7.40 -23.48
N ALA A 101 4.06 7.47 -24.37
CA ALA A 101 4.71 8.73 -24.69
C ALA A 101 3.69 9.73 -25.24
N ARG A 102 3.82 10.99 -24.83
CA ARG A 102 2.98 12.07 -25.34
C ARG A 102 3.28 12.30 -26.82
N ARG A 103 2.26 12.25 -27.67
CA ARG A 103 2.40 12.30 -29.14
C ARG A 103 1.64 13.46 -29.79
N ASP A 104 0.88 14.20 -28.99
CA ASP A 104 -0.03 15.25 -29.40
C ASP A 104 0.56 16.67 -29.16
N ASP A 105 1.87 16.79 -28.97
CA ASP A 105 2.55 18.08 -28.75
C ASP A 105 3.07 18.67 -30.08
N PRO A 106 2.44 19.73 -30.64
CA PRO A 106 2.86 20.31 -31.91
C PRO A 106 4.19 21.06 -31.83
N GLN A 107 4.64 21.45 -30.62
CA GLN A 107 5.88 22.18 -30.41
C GLN A 107 7.09 21.24 -30.28
N ASN A 108 6.84 19.96 -30.00
CA ASN A 108 7.85 18.92 -29.77
C ASN A 108 7.47 17.66 -30.55
N PRO A 109 7.64 17.65 -31.89
CA PRO A 109 7.20 16.54 -32.73
C PRO A 109 8.02 15.28 -32.45
N HIS A 110 7.33 14.15 -32.32
CA HIS A 110 7.95 12.81 -32.20
C HIS A 110 8.55 12.41 -33.57
N ASP A 111 9.87 12.20 -33.64
CA ASP A 111 10.57 11.85 -34.88
C ASP A 111 11.34 10.51 -34.84
N GLY A 112 11.41 9.91 -33.64
CA GLY A 112 11.97 8.60 -33.37
C GLY A 112 13.45 8.59 -33.03
N VAL A 113 13.95 7.39 -32.73
CA VAL A 113 15.37 7.16 -32.39
C VAL A 113 16.01 6.15 -33.32
N ARG A 114 17.33 6.28 -33.50
CA ARG A 114 18.18 5.22 -34.06
C ARG A 114 18.85 4.45 -32.93
N VAL A 115 18.64 3.14 -32.92
CA VAL A 115 19.25 2.23 -31.95
C VAL A 115 20.30 1.37 -32.65
N SER A 116 21.51 1.35 -32.12
CA SER A 116 22.64 0.59 -32.67
C SER A 116 23.23 -0.36 -31.64
N LEU A 117 23.61 -1.57 -32.09
CA LEU A 117 24.38 -2.53 -31.32
C LEU A 117 25.83 -2.50 -31.79
N LYS A 118 26.75 -2.19 -30.87
CA LYS A 118 28.18 -2.09 -31.15
C LYS A 118 28.99 -3.11 -30.36
N VAL A 119 30.07 -3.59 -30.95
CA VAL A 119 31.09 -4.43 -30.28
C VAL A 119 32.46 -3.83 -30.57
N GLU A 120 33.23 -3.54 -29.52
CA GLU A 120 34.52 -2.81 -29.63
C GLU A 120 34.38 -1.54 -30.50
N ASP A 121 33.34 -0.74 -30.21
CA ASP A 121 32.96 0.50 -30.91
C ASP A 121 32.55 0.35 -32.40
N LYS A 122 32.62 -0.86 -32.97
CA LYS A 122 32.13 -1.15 -34.32
C LYS A 122 30.63 -1.43 -34.30
N SER A 123 29.85 -0.67 -35.08
CA SER A 123 28.41 -0.96 -35.27
C SER A 123 28.22 -2.26 -36.05
N LEU A 124 27.47 -3.18 -35.48
CA LEU A 124 27.13 -4.47 -36.12
C LEU A 124 25.74 -4.45 -36.73
N VAL A 125 24.80 -3.72 -36.14
CA VAL A 125 23.42 -3.55 -36.63
C VAL A 125 22.82 -2.27 -36.06
N SER A 126 21.94 -1.63 -36.84
CA SER A 126 21.19 -0.45 -36.44
C SER A 126 19.74 -0.55 -36.93
N VAL A 127 18.79 -0.04 -36.13
CA VAL A 127 17.36 0.04 -36.46
C VAL A 127 16.81 1.42 -36.11
N GLU A 128 15.78 1.87 -36.84
CA GLU A 128 15.07 3.11 -36.55
C GLU A 128 13.70 2.81 -35.93
N CYS A 129 13.41 3.42 -34.78
CA CYS A 129 12.16 3.29 -34.05
C CYS A 129 11.38 4.61 -34.12
N ARG A 130 10.54 4.76 -35.15
CA ARG A 130 9.74 5.98 -35.41
C ARG A 130 8.34 5.96 -34.82
N GLU A 131 7.81 4.77 -34.53
CA GLU A 131 6.46 4.56 -34.00
C GLU A 131 6.50 3.42 -32.97
N PRO A 132 5.49 3.29 -32.08
CA PRO A 132 5.46 2.21 -31.11
C PRO A 132 5.35 0.88 -31.82
N GLY A 133 6.23 -0.04 -31.43
CA GLY A 133 6.40 -1.33 -32.05
C GLY A 133 7.85 -1.79 -31.89
N TRP A 134 8.03 -2.97 -31.33
CA TRP A 134 9.36 -3.52 -31.10
C TRP A 134 10.06 -3.90 -32.42
N GLN A 135 11.25 -3.34 -32.63
CA GLN A 135 12.15 -3.68 -33.72
C GLN A 135 13.20 -4.70 -33.23
N PRO A 136 13.42 -5.82 -33.96
CA PRO A 136 14.42 -6.80 -33.56
C PRO A 136 15.83 -6.28 -33.81
N LEU A 137 16.72 -6.49 -32.84
CA LEU A 137 18.12 -6.11 -32.90
C LEU A 137 18.97 -7.35 -32.60
N SER A 138 19.75 -7.84 -33.57
CA SER A 138 20.59 -9.03 -33.36
C SER A 138 21.93 -8.98 -34.07
N ALA A 139 22.95 -9.58 -33.48
CA ALA A 139 24.28 -9.68 -34.08
C ALA A 139 24.97 -11.02 -33.78
N ASP A 140 25.81 -11.46 -34.72
CA ASP A 140 26.69 -12.61 -34.56
C ASP A 140 27.93 -12.20 -33.75
N LEU A 141 28.06 -12.79 -32.56
CA LEU A 141 29.20 -12.62 -31.67
C LEU A 141 30.23 -13.75 -31.79
N THR A 142 29.98 -14.75 -32.64
CA THR A 142 30.88 -15.90 -32.85
C THR A 142 32.32 -15.48 -33.20
N PRO A 143 32.57 -14.45 -34.04
CA PRO A 143 33.94 -14.00 -34.34
C PRO A 143 34.75 -13.54 -33.12
N PHE A 144 34.08 -13.21 -32.01
CA PHE A 144 34.69 -12.75 -30.77
C PHE A 144 34.82 -13.87 -29.70
N GLY A 145 34.44 -15.12 -30.02
CA GLY A 145 34.47 -16.23 -29.07
C GLY A 145 35.85 -16.51 -28.47
N GLY A 146 35.90 -16.75 -27.16
CA GLY A 146 37.12 -16.92 -26.38
C GLY A 146 37.83 -15.63 -26.01
N ARG A 147 37.17 -14.47 -26.13
CA ARG A 147 37.69 -13.14 -25.78
C ARG A 147 36.73 -12.42 -24.83
N THR A 148 37.26 -11.48 -24.07
CA THR A 148 36.46 -10.47 -23.37
C THR A 148 36.26 -9.27 -24.28
N VAL A 149 35.02 -8.86 -24.49
CA VAL A 149 34.67 -7.73 -25.37
C VAL A 149 33.74 -6.74 -24.71
N LYS A 150 33.76 -5.49 -25.17
CA LYS A 150 32.78 -4.46 -24.86
C LYS A 150 31.64 -4.49 -25.86
N VAL A 151 30.42 -4.71 -25.36
CA VAL A 151 29.18 -4.62 -26.11
C VAL A 151 28.42 -3.38 -25.67
N ALA A 152 28.00 -2.53 -26.60
CA ALA A 152 27.26 -1.30 -26.31
C ALA A 152 25.95 -1.25 -27.07
N PHE A 153 24.86 -0.89 -26.36
CA PHE A 153 23.67 -0.34 -26.99
C PHE A 153 23.82 1.17 -27.03
N GLU A 154 23.64 1.77 -28.21
CA GLU A 154 23.67 3.22 -28.40
C GLU A 154 22.32 3.66 -28.97
N VAL A 155 21.73 4.70 -28.38
CA VAL A 155 20.47 5.31 -28.83
C VAL A 155 20.72 6.77 -29.14
N ASP A 156 20.41 7.16 -30.37
CA ASP A 156 20.56 8.52 -30.89
C ASP A 156 19.22 9.06 -31.41
N GLY A 157 18.97 10.36 -31.27
CA GLY A 157 17.75 10.99 -31.80
C GLY A 157 17.81 11.12 -33.32
N LEU A 158 16.69 10.93 -34.03
CA LEU A 158 16.65 11.10 -35.49
C LEU A 158 16.56 12.58 -35.90
N GLY A 159 15.92 13.42 -35.09
CA GLY A 159 15.96 14.88 -35.21
C GLY A 159 16.05 15.56 -33.86
N ASN A 160 15.06 15.33 -33.01
CA ASN A 160 15.07 15.72 -31.60
C ASN A 160 14.96 14.49 -30.69
N THR A 161 14.78 14.70 -29.39
CA THR A 161 14.71 13.63 -28.39
C THR A 161 13.51 13.83 -27.46
N ASN A 162 12.54 14.67 -27.83
CA ASN A 162 11.37 14.93 -27.01
C ASN A 162 10.32 13.85 -27.25
N TYR A 163 9.93 13.19 -26.17
CA TYR A 163 8.88 12.16 -26.17
C TYR A 163 9.17 10.87 -26.95
N ASP A 164 10.35 10.69 -27.56
CA ASP A 164 10.76 9.42 -28.19
C ASP A 164 11.32 8.39 -27.20
N TRP A 165 10.70 8.25 -26.02
CA TRP A 165 11.25 7.47 -24.89
C TRP A 165 11.63 6.05 -25.30
N ALA A 166 12.92 5.83 -25.47
CA ALA A 166 13.49 4.63 -26.09
C ALA A 166 13.92 3.57 -25.08
N TYR A 167 13.66 2.31 -25.41
CA TYR A 167 13.98 1.18 -24.55
C TYR A 167 14.72 0.08 -25.30
N ILE A 168 15.65 -0.57 -24.59
CA ILE A 168 16.24 -1.84 -24.99
C ILE A 168 15.59 -2.94 -24.16
N ALA A 169 15.04 -3.97 -24.82
CA ALA A 169 14.28 -5.02 -24.16
C ALA A 169 14.77 -6.43 -24.50
N ASP A 170 14.56 -7.36 -23.56
CA ASP A 170 14.92 -8.79 -23.62
C ASP A 170 16.33 -9.07 -24.20
N ALA A 171 17.31 -8.23 -23.86
CA ALA A 171 18.68 -8.32 -24.35
C ALA A 171 19.41 -9.55 -23.78
N ARG A 172 19.78 -10.51 -24.63
CA ARG A 172 20.38 -11.79 -24.24
C ARG A 172 21.51 -12.20 -25.15
N VAL A 173 22.56 -12.77 -24.57
CA VAL A 173 23.61 -13.50 -25.28
C VAL A 173 23.29 -14.99 -25.24
N LEU A 174 23.14 -15.58 -26.41
CA LEU A 174 22.70 -16.93 -26.65
C LEU A 174 23.83 -17.74 -27.30
N ARG A 175 24.03 -18.98 -26.86
CA ARG A 175 24.72 -20.02 -27.65
C ARG A 175 23.66 -20.86 -28.35
N LEU A 176 23.69 -20.85 -29.67
CA LEU A 176 22.81 -21.63 -30.53
C LEU A 176 23.57 -22.83 -31.08
N ARG A 177 23.00 -24.03 -30.99
CA ARG A 177 23.62 -25.26 -31.48
C ARG A 177 22.95 -25.72 -32.77
N GLU A 178 23.64 -25.59 -33.90
CA GLU A 178 23.08 -25.86 -35.22
C GLU A 178 22.52 -27.29 -35.37
N ARG A 179 23.15 -28.28 -34.73
CA ARG A 179 22.68 -29.69 -34.80
C ARG A 179 21.26 -29.93 -34.25
N PHE A 180 20.72 -28.97 -33.50
CA PHE A 180 19.34 -29.02 -32.97
C PHE A 180 18.42 -27.98 -33.61
N ALA A 181 18.93 -27.21 -34.57
CA ALA A 181 18.10 -26.33 -35.38
C ALA A 181 17.25 -27.18 -36.33
N THR A 182 16.00 -26.80 -36.50
CA THR A 182 15.10 -27.44 -37.48
C THR A 182 14.72 -26.44 -38.56
N PRO A 183 14.49 -26.88 -39.82
CA PRO A 183 13.94 -25.99 -40.85
C PRO A 183 12.64 -25.35 -40.34
N ALA A 184 12.51 -24.03 -40.45
CA ALA A 184 11.35 -23.30 -39.94
C ALA A 184 10.13 -23.48 -40.88
N ARG A 185 9.52 -24.66 -40.84
CA ARG A 185 8.30 -25.02 -41.56
C ARG A 185 7.09 -24.80 -40.65
N SER A 186 6.01 -24.19 -41.17
CA SER A 186 4.77 -24.03 -40.41
C SER A 186 4.13 -25.40 -40.11
N PRO A 187 3.66 -25.67 -38.88
CA PRO A 187 3.66 -24.79 -37.71
C PRO A 187 5.00 -24.78 -36.93
N LEU A 188 5.38 -23.59 -36.45
CA LEU A 188 6.54 -23.34 -35.57
C LEU A 188 6.16 -23.46 -34.08
N PRO A 189 7.12 -23.72 -33.17
CA PRO A 189 6.85 -23.60 -31.74
C PRO A 189 6.48 -22.15 -31.38
N PRO A 190 5.65 -21.93 -30.35
CA PRO A 190 5.20 -20.59 -29.95
C PRO A 190 6.31 -19.73 -29.32
N GLU A 191 7.38 -20.36 -28.82
CA GLU A 191 8.60 -19.70 -28.40
C GLU A 191 9.84 -20.34 -29.03
N GLY A 192 10.81 -19.52 -29.41
CA GLY A 192 12.01 -19.99 -30.08
C GLY A 192 12.99 -18.86 -30.41
N VAL A 193 14.13 -19.25 -30.97
CA VAL A 193 15.00 -18.34 -31.71
C VAL A 193 14.85 -18.67 -33.19
N LEU A 194 14.29 -17.74 -33.96
CA LEU A 194 14.18 -17.85 -35.41
C LEU A 194 15.43 -17.24 -36.06
N GLU A 195 16.14 -18.01 -36.86
CA GLU A 195 17.20 -17.54 -37.75
C GLU A 195 16.65 -17.45 -39.17
N VAL A 196 16.76 -16.26 -39.76
CA VAL A 196 16.36 -15.99 -41.16
C VAL A 196 17.57 -15.49 -41.92
N ARG A 197 17.93 -16.19 -43.00
CA ARG A 197 18.95 -15.76 -43.97
C ARG A 197 18.26 -15.47 -45.30
N GLY A 198 18.44 -14.28 -45.85
CA GLY A 198 17.77 -13.86 -47.08
C GLY A 198 18.33 -12.55 -47.63
N THR A 199 17.62 -11.94 -48.56
CA THR A 199 18.04 -10.67 -49.19
C THR A 199 17.80 -9.52 -48.21
N PRO A 200 18.79 -8.64 -47.96
CA PRO A 200 18.58 -7.43 -47.17
C PRO A 200 17.37 -6.62 -47.66
N GLY A 201 16.53 -6.16 -46.74
CA GLY A 201 15.31 -5.42 -47.05
C GLY A 201 14.05 -6.27 -47.23
N ASP A 202 14.17 -7.59 -47.42
CA ASP A 202 13.02 -8.49 -47.46
C ASP A 202 12.29 -8.49 -46.12
N ARG A 203 10.96 -8.58 -46.17
CA ARG A 203 10.08 -8.59 -44.99
C ARG A 203 9.48 -9.97 -44.76
N PHE A 204 9.18 -10.27 -43.51
CA PHE A 204 8.40 -11.44 -43.15
C PHE A 204 7.57 -11.16 -41.90
N GLU A 205 6.53 -11.97 -41.71
CA GLU A 205 5.65 -11.90 -40.54
C GLU A 205 5.62 -13.25 -39.81
N LEU A 206 5.83 -13.20 -38.50
CA LEU A 206 5.66 -14.32 -37.60
C LEU A 206 4.40 -14.08 -36.76
N ASP A 207 3.39 -14.91 -36.97
CA ASP A 207 2.05 -14.76 -36.39
C ASP A 207 1.69 -15.91 -35.44
N ALA A 208 0.81 -15.67 -34.48
CA ALA A 208 0.23 -16.68 -33.62
C ALA A 208 -1.21 -16.31 -33.23
N PRO A 209 -2.14 -17.28 -33.12
CA PRO A 209 -3.53 -16.99 -32.80
C PRO A 209 -3.70 -16.14 -31.54
N GLN A 210 -4.52 -15.09 -31.62
CA GLN A 210 -4.83 -14.14 -30.53
C GLN A 210 -3.61 -13.36 -29.99
N GLN A 211 -2.49 -13.36 -30.71
CA GLN A 211 -1.30 -12.58 -30.39
C GLN A 211 -1.10 -11.48 -31.42
N LYS A 212 -0.27 -10.48 -31.09
CA LYS A 212 0.16 -9.49 -32.07
C LYS A 212 1.30 -10.07 -32.92
N PRO A 213 1.23 -9.98 -34.26
CA PRO A 213 2.27 -10.53 -35.11
C PRO A 213 3.58 -9.76 -34.98
N ILE A 214 4.70 -10.46 -35.14
CA ILE A 214 6.03 -9.88 -35.23
C ILE A 214 6.34 -9.65 -36.70
N ARG A 215 6.48 -8.39 -37.08
CA ARG A 215 6.93 -7.98 -38.41
C ARG A 215 8.40 -7.63 -38.36
N ALA A 216 9.19 -8.18 -39.26
CA ALA A 216 10.63 -7.95 -39.29
C ALA A 216 11.13 -7.78 -40.72
N THR A 217 12.25 -7.06 -40.83
CA THR A 217 12.98 -6.84 -42.09
C THR A 217 14.38 -7.42 -41.96
N ILE A 218 14.86 -8.12 -42.99
CA ILE A 218 16.22 -8.69 -43.00
C ILE A 218 17.24 -7.54 -43.06
N PRO A 219 18.21 -7.47 -42.13
CA PRO A 219 19.20 -6.40 -42.07
C PRO A 219 20.28 -6.54 -43.15
N ASP A 220 21.12 -5.52 -43.32
CA ASP A 220 22.22 -5.47 -44.31
C ASP A 220 23.22 -6.64 -44.21
N SER A 221 23.32 -7.27 -43.04
CA SER A 221 24.14 -8.47 -42.85
C SER A 221 23.59 -9.71 -43.59
N GLY A 222 22.35 -9.66 -44.08
CA GLY A 222 21.65 -10.78 -44.71
C GLY A 222 21.16 -11.85 -43.73
N VAL A 223 21.34 -11.65 -42.42
CA VAL A 223 20.94 -12.62 -41.38
C VAL A 223 20.31 -11.92 -40.19
N LEU A 224 19.16 -12.42 -39.74
CA LEU A 224 18.45 -11.94 -38.56
C LEU A 224 18.18 -13.10 -37.60
N TRP A 225 18.42 -12.87 -36.30
CA TRP A 225 17.99 -13.76 -35.23
C TRP A 225 16.94 -13.10 -34.36
N ILE A 226 15.76 -13.71 -34.25
CA ILE A 226 14.67 -13.19 -33.43
C ILE A 226 14.37 -14.18 -32.31
N ALA A 227 14.63 -13.79 -31.07
CA ALA A 227 14.08 -14.48 -29.91
C ALA A 227 12.62 -14.03 -29.73
N TYR A 228 11.68 -14.92 -30.05
CA TYR A 228 10.25 -14.63 -30.02
C TYR A 228 9.54 -15.47 -28.96
N ALA A 229 8.45 -14.94 -28.43
CA ALA A 229 7.60 -15.64 -27.48
C ALA A 229 6.13 -15.22 -27.60
N PHE A 230 5.28 -16.16 -27.98
CA PHE A 230 3.82 -16.01 -28.06
C PHE A 230 3.17 -16.75 -26.90
N HIS A 231 3.33 -16.23 -25.68
CA HIS A 231 2.84 -16.89 -24.48
C HIS A 231 1.33 -17.15 -24.55
N GLY A 232 0.93 -18.41 -24.36
CA GLY A 232 -0.46 -18.85 -24.44
C GLY A 232 -0.91 -19.35 -25.82
N ALA A 233 -0.09 -19.18 -26.86
CA ALA A 233 -0.32 -19.82 -28.15
C ALA A 233 0.23 -21.26 -28.15
N ARG A 234 -0.35 -22.13 -28.99
CA ARG A 234 0.13 -23.51 -29.20
C ARG A 234 1.20 -23.61 -30.29
N HIS A 235 1.14 -22.72 -31.26
CA HIS A 235 2.08 -22.66 -32.38
C HIS A 235 2.16 -21.24 -32.94
N ALA A 236 3.19 -21.01 -33.73
CA ALA A 236 3.37 -19.81 -34.55
C ALA A 236 3.43 -20.19 -36.04
N THR A 237 3.19 -19.22 -36.91
CA THR A 237 3.23 -19.39 -38.36
C THR A 237 4.12 -18.31 -38.96
N LEU A 238 5.07 -18.72 -39.80
CA LEU A 238 5.92 -17.82 -40.57
C LEU A 238 5.31 -17.62 -41.96
N THR A 239 5.06 -16.36 -42.34
CA THR A 239 4.45 -15.97 -43.61
C THR A 239 5.26 -14.86 -44.30
N GLU A 240 4.93 -14.57 -45.56
CA GLU A 240 5.54 -13.51 -46.38
C GLU A 240 7.04 -13.66 -46.69
N LEU A 241 7.63 -14.80 -46.32
CA LEU A 241 9.04 -15.09 -46.59
C LEU A 241 9.28 -15.46 -48.07
N GLN A 242 10.31 -14.85 -48.69
CA GLN A 242 10.72 -15.16 -50.06
C GLN A 242 11.23 -16.61 -50.20
N ARG A 243 11.04 -17.22 -51.38
CA ARG A 243 11.34 -18.66 -51.61
C ARG A 243 12.82 -19.02 -51.43
N GLU A 244 13.70 -18.08 -51.73
CA GLU A 244 15.15 -18.18 -51.65
C GLU A 244 15.71 -18.01 -50.23
N SER A 245 14.88 -17.60 -49.25
CA SER A 245 15.31 -17.44 -47.87
C SER A 245 15.48 -18.79 -47.16
N VAL A 246 16.54 -18.93 -46.37
CA VAL A 246 16.81 -20.09 -45.53
C VAL A 246 16.45 -19.78 -44.09
N THR A 247 15.54 -20.57 -43.51
CA THR A 247 15.05 -20.35 -42.16
C THR A 247 15.21 -21.56 -41.27
N ARG A 248 15.64 -21.29 -40.04
CA ARG A 248 15.84 -22.32 -39.01
C ARG A 248 15.26 -21.83 -37.69
N VAL A 249 14.68 -22.74 -36.94
CA VAL A 249 14.19 -22.45 -35.59
C VAL A 249 14.97 -23.28 -34.57
N TYR A 250 15.44 -22.61 -33.53
CA TYR A 250 15.98 -23.23 -32.34
C TYR A 250 14.89 -23.19 -31.26
N ARG A 251 14.32 -24.36 -30.97
CA ARG A 251 13.19 -24.49 -30.04
C ARG A 251 13.63 -24.23 -28.61
N LEU A 252 12.93 -23.32 -27.92
CA LEU A 252 13.05 -23.20 -26.48
C LEU A 252 12.29 -24.35 -25.81
N GLN A 253 12.90 -24.98 -24.80
CA GLN A 253 12.34 -26.17 -24.17
C GLN A 253 11.59 -25.82 -22.87
N PRO A 254 10.42 -26.43 -22.61
CA PRO A 254 9.79 -26.39 -21.30
C PRO A 254 10.61 -27.17 -20.27
N ARG A 255 10.45 -26.80 -19.00
CA ARG A 255 11.03 -27.53 -17.87
C ARG A 255 10.06 -27.52 -16.71
N LEU A 256 9.41 -28.65 -16.48
CA LEU A 256 8.43 -28.76 -15.41
C LEU A 256 9.09 -29.20 -14.11
N ARG A 257 8.70 -28.56 -13.01
CA ARG A 257 9.10 -28.93 -11.64
C ARG A 257 7.97 -28.62 -10.66
N PHE A 258 8.02 -29.19 -9.45
CA PHE A 258 7.15 -28.75 -8.37
C PHE A 258 7.62 -27.39 -7.86
N ALA A 259 6.72 -26.40 -7.87
CA ALA A 259 6.87 -25.19 -7.08
C ALA A 259 6.65 -25.47 -5.58
N GLY A 260 5.77 -26.44 -5.27
CA GLY A 260 5.56 -26.94 -3.92
C GLY A 260 4.42 -27.95 -3.83
N VAL A 261 4.35 -28.66 -2.71
CA VAL A 261 3.24 -29.56 -2.36
C VAL A 261 2.72 -29.16 -0.98
N TYR A 262 1.44 -28.87 -0.90
CA TYR A 262 0.81 -28.24 0.25
C TYR A 262 -0.42 -29.03 0.69
N ALA A 263 -0.79 -28.92 1.96
CA ALA A 263 -2.11 -29.31 2.43
C ALA A 263 -2.96 -28.06 2.65
N ARG A 264 -4.25 -28.14 2.32
CA ARG A 264 -5.17 -27.00 2.48
C ARG A 264 -5.33 -26.59 3.94
N ARG A 265 -5.35 -27.52 4.88
CA ARG A 265 -5.22 -27.24 6.31
C ARG A 265 -3.77 -27.44 6.76
N ALA A 266 -3.33 -26.64 7.73
CA ALA A 266 -1.98 -26.73 8.28
C ALA A 266 -1.84 -27.88 9.29
N LEU A 267 -2.92 -28.23 10.00
CA LEU A 267 -2.93 -29.25 11.04
C LEU A 267 -4.15 -30.18 10.97
N TYR A 268 -3.90 -31.49 10.96
CA TYR A 268 -4.92 -32.54 10.94
C TYR A 268 -4.91 -33.38 12.21
N ALA A 269 -6.03 -34.02 12.52
CA ALA A 269 -6.12 -35.13 13.45
C ALA A 269 -5.94 -36.47 12.71
N PRO A 270 -5.51 -37.54 13.40
CA PRO A 270 -5.46 -38.87 12.80
C PRO A 270 -6.83 -39.30 12.26
N ASN A 271 -6.81 -40.04 11.16
CA ASN A 271 -7.98 -40.52 10.41
C ASN A 271 -8.80 -39.44 9.69
N GLU A 272 -8.36 -38.18 9.70
CA GLU A 272 -8.93 -37.14 8.84
C GLU A 272 -8.52 -37.33 7.37
N THR A 273 -9.30 -36.73 6.46
CA THR A 273 -8.94 -36.59 5.06
C THR A 273 -8.28 -35.23 4.83
N ALA A 274 -7.09 -35.23 4.25
CA ALA A 274 -6.42 -34.03 3.78
C ALA A 274 -6.70 -33.79 2.30
N GLU A 275 -7.09 -32.56 1.97
CA GLU A 275 -7.00 -32.03 0.62
C GLU A 275 -5.59 -31.47 0.41
N CYS A 276 -4.91 -31.97 -0.61
CA CYS A 276 -3.54 -31.60 -0.93
C CYS A 276 -3.47 -30.98 -2.33
N VAL A 277 -2.50 -30.09 -2.51
CA VAL A 277 -2.27 -29.35 -3.75
C VAL A 277 -0.81 -29.51 -4.14
N ALA A 278 -0.54 -30.10 -5.30
CA ALA A 278 0.77 -30.11 -5.92
C ALA A 278 0.81 -29.03 -7.00
N VAL A 279 1.68 -28.04 -6.84
CA VAL A 279 1.81 -26.91 -7.76
C VAL A 279 2.99 -27.19 -8.67
N ILE A 280 2.72 -27.30 -9.96
CA ILE A 280 3.71 -27.53 -11.00
C ILE A 280 3.98 -26.20 -11.68
N GLU A 281 5.25 -25.85 -11.86
CA GLU A 281 5.64 -24.67 -12.62
C GLU A 281 6.48 -25.07 -13.83
N ASN A 282 6.28 -24.34 -14.94
CA ASN A 282 7.20 -24.40 -16.06
C ASN A 282 8.34 -23.41 -15.83
N ALA A 283 9.44 -23.89 -15.25
CA ALA A 283 10.67 -23.13 -15.07
C ALA A 283 11.56 -23.11 -16.34
N GLY A 284 11.07 -23.64 -17.46
CA GLY A 284 11.76 -23.62 -18.75
C GLY A 284 11.46 -22.35 -19.55
N GLN A 285 11.97 -22.31 -20.78
CA GLN A 285 11.82 -21.15 -21.67
C GLN A 285 10.87 -21.40 -22.85
N GLY A 286 10.42 -22.63 -23.05
CA GLY A 286 9.36 -22.97 -24.02
C GLY A 286 8.06 -23.38 -23.33
N THR A 287 6.95 -23.29 -24.06
CA THR A 287 5.65 -23.77 -23.62
C THR A 287 5.61 -25.30 -23.56
N TRP A 288 5.08 -25.83 -22.45
CA TRP A 288 4.70 -27.23 -22.34
C TRP A 288 3.26 -27.40 -22.82
N GLU A 289 3.03 -28.41 -23.66
CA GLU A 289 1.72 -28.85 -24.08
C GLU A 289 1.63 -30.36 -23.92
N GLY A 290 0.67 -30.82 -23.14
CA GLY A 290 0.41 -32.24 -23.00
C GLY A 290 -0.22 -32.59 -21.67
N ARG A 291 -0.36 -33.89 -21.44
CA ARG A 291 -0.92 -34.44 -20.21
C ARG A 291 0.10 -34.39 -19.08
N LEU A 292 -0.25 -33.74 -17.96
CA LEU A 292 0.55 -33.77 -16.75
C LEU A 292 0.27 -35.04 -15.96
N ILE A 293 1.30 -35.80 -15.61
CA ILE A 293 1.17 -37.01 -14.80
C ILE A 293 1.81 -36.80 -13.44
N VAL A 294 0.97 -36.62 -12.42
CA VAL A 294 1.36 -36.61 -11.01
C VAL A 294 1.01 -37.96 -10.39
N ARG A 295 2.00 -38.71 -9.94
CA ARG A 295 1.81 -39.97 -9.21
C ARG A 295 2.01 -39.72 -7.73
N VAL A 296 1.01 -40.10 -6.93
CA VAL A 296 1.07 -40.02 -5.47
C VAL A 296 1.14 -41.44 -4.92
N GLN A 297 2.14 -41.72 -4.09
CA GLN A 297 2.31 -43.01 -3.44
C GLN A 297 2.39 -42.82 -1.91
N ALA A 298 1.58 -43.59 -1.19
CA ALA A 298 1.71 -43.70 0.26
C ALA A 298 2.96 -44.52 0.62
N LEU A 299 3.83 -43.93 1.43
CA LEU A 299 5.03 -44.57 1.96
C LEU A 299 4.83 -45.04 3.40
N GLN A 300 4.02 -44.33 4.18
CA GLN A 300 3.72 -44.67 5.58
C GLN A 300 2.37 -44.07 5.97
N GLU A 301 1.53 -44.85 6.65
CA GLU A 301 0.29 -44.41 7.34
C GLU A 301 -0.54 -43.36 6.57
N ALA A 302 -0.71 -43.57 5.27
CA ALA A 302 -1.50 -42.71 4.41
C ALA A 302 -2.24 -43.56 3.39
N ARG A 303 -3.42 -43.13 2.97
CA ARG A 303 -4.21 -43.80 1.93
C ARG A 303 -4.68 -42.78 0.92
N LEU A 304 -4.21 -42.90 -0.33
CA LEU A 304 -4.73 -42.10 -1.43
C LEU A 304 -6.22 -42.43 -1.62
N LEU A 305 -7.07 -41.40 -1.69
CA LEU A 305 -8.52 -41.58 -1.85
C LEU A 305 -8.96 -41.37 -3.29
N ASP A 306 -8.33 -40.42 -3.99
CA ASP A 306 -8.54 -40.18 -5.42
C ASP A 306 -7.20 -40.06 -6.14
N ASP A 307 -7.20 -40.44 -7.42
CA ASP A 307 -6.07 -40.16 -8.30
C ASP A 307 -5.90 -38.65 -8.50
N ALA A 308 -4.64 -38.21 -8.57
CA ALA A 308 -4.33 -36.85 -8.97
C ALA A 308 -4.85 -36.63 -10.40
N GLN A 309 -5.77 -35.68 -10.58
CA GLN A 309 -6.42 -35.46 -11.88
C GLN A 309 -5.39 -35.15 -12.97
N LEU A 310 -5.47 -35.90 -14.07
CA LEU A 310 -4.59 -35.75 -15.22
C LEU A 310 -5.24 -34.81 -16.23
N ALA A 311 -4.82 -33.55 -16.24
CA ALA A 311 -5.31 -32.57 -17.20
C ALA A 311 -4.36 -32.47 -18.41
N GLU A 312 -4.93 -32.21 -19.60
CA GLU A 312 -4.18 -31.57 -20.66
C GLU A 312 -4.03 -30.09 -20.31
N VAL A 313 -2.79 -29.63 -20.22
CA VAL A 313 -2.50 -28.26 -19.82
C VAL A 313 -1.51 -27.66 -20.79
N LEU A 314 -1.77 -26.43 -21.19
CA LEU A 314 -0.81 -25.56 -21.84
C LEU A 314 -0.13 -24.71 -20.76
N LEU A 315 1.16 -24.93 -20.53
CA LEU A 315 1.93 -24.18 -19.53
C LEU A 315 3.03 -23.37 -20.21
N PRO A 316 2.80 -22.06 -20.46
CA PRO A 316 3.87 -21.19 -20.94
C PRO A 316 4.97 -21.01 -19.88
N PRO A 317 6.16 -20.54 -20.27
CA PRO A 317 7.23 -20.20 -19.33
C PRO A 317 6.75 -19.38 -18.14
N GLY A 318 7.12 -19.79 -16.92
CA GLY A 318 6.73 -19.17 -15.66
C GLY A 318 5.32 -19.50 -15.17
N ALA A 319 4.44 -20.08 -16.01
CA ALA A 319 3.08 -20.43 -15.58
C ALA A 319 3.07 -21.57 -14.56
N ARG A 320 2.05 -21.55 -13.70
CA ARG A 320 1.83 -22.53 -12.64
C ARG A 320 0.49 -23.23 -12.83
N HIS A 321 0.45 -24.51 -12.50
CA HIS A 321 -0.77 -25.32 -12.50
C HIS A 321 -0.88 -26.12 -11.21
N ALA A 322 -2.05 -26.10 -10.58
CA ALA A 322 -2.31 -26.82 -9.35
C ALA A 322 -3.06 -28.12 -9.64
N VAL A 323 -2.50 -29.25 -9.18
CA VAL A 323 -3.15 -30.56 -9.20
C VAL A 323 -3.60 -30.91 -7.79
N ARG A 324 -4.89 -31.18 -7.62
CA ARG A 324 -5.48 -31.52 -6.32
C ARG A 324 -5.65 -33.03 -6.18
N PHE A 325 -5.48 -33.52 -4.95
CA PHE A 325 -5.73 -34.92 -4.59
C PHE A 325 -6.12 -35.01 -3.11
N ARG A 326 -6.82 -36.09 -2.73
CA ARG A 326 -7.25 -36.34 -1.35
C ARG A 326 -6.55 -37.55 -0.76
N VAL A 327 -6.15 -37.44 0.50
CA VAL A 327 -5.43 -38.50 1.23
C VAL A 327 -6.06 -38.68 2.60
N GLY A 328 -6.41 -39.91 2.96
CA GLY A 328 -6.71 -40.30 4.33
C GLY A 328 -5.42 -40.44 5.14
N LEU A 329 -5.35 -39.78 6.30
CA LEU A 329 -4.14 -39.67 7.10
C LEU A 329 -4.18 -40.59 8.32
N GLY A 330 -3.11 -41.36 8.56
CA GLY A 330 -2.84 -41.99 9.85
C GLY A 330 -2.10 -41.05 10.81
N ALA A 331 -1.39 -41.59 11.81
CA ALA A 331 -0.70 -40.77 12.80
C ALA A 331 0.64 -40.21 12.28
N GLN A 332 1.31 -40.94 11.38
CA GLN A 332 2.59 -40.55 10.79
C GLN A 332 2.58 -40.65 9.25
N PRO A 333 1.72 -39.87 8.56
CA PRO A 333 1.56 -39.99 7.13
C PRO A 333 2.80 -39.52 6.37
N ARG A 334 3.25 -40.33 5.42
CA ARG A 334 4.34 -40.01 4.49
C ARG A 334 3.95 -40.36 3.08
N LEU A 335 4.10 -39.41 2.16
CA LEU A 335 3.76 -39.54 0.74
C LEU A 335 4.99 -39.25 -0.12
N SER A 336 5.11 -39.96 -1.24
CA SER A 336 5.93 -39.56 -2.37
C SER A 336 5.03 -38.99 -3.44
N VAL A 337 5.31 -37.76 -3.88
CA VAL A 337 4.63 -37.11 -4.99
C VAL A 337 5.63 -36.95 -6.12
N MET A 338 5.35 -37.59 -7.25
CA MET A 338 6.24 -37.63 -8.41
C MET A 338 5.57 -37.00 -9.62
N LEU A 339 6.26 -36.05 -10.25
CA LEU A 339 5.93 -35.52 -11.56
C LEU A 339 6.68 -36.31 -12.62
N ARG A 340 5.96 -36.83 -13.63
CA ARG A 340 6.56 -37.44 -14.81
C ARG A 340 6.13 -36.70 -16.07
N SER A 341 7.11 -36.21 -16.84
CA SER A 341 6.84 -35.54 -18.12
C SER A 341 8.04 -35.64 -19.07
N ALA A 342 7.81 -35.43 -20.37
CA ALA A 342 8.89 -35.28 -21.35
C ALA A 342 9.69 -33.97 -21.16
N ALA A 343 9.18 -33.03 -20.38
CA ALA A 343 9.84 -31.78 -19.99
C ALA A 343 10.57 -31.86 -18.64
N GLY A 344 10.85 -33.08 -18.16
CA GLY A 344 11.53 -33.33 -16.90
C GLY A 344 10.67 -34.07 -15.87
N ASN A 345 11.36 -34.75 -14.97
CA ASN A 345 10.75 -35.43 -13.82
C ASN A 345 11.15 -34.69 -12.53
N ASP A 346 10.27 -34.72 -11.55
CA ASP A 346 10.52 -34.14 -10.22
C ASP A 346 9.83 -34.98 -9.14
N GLY A 347 10.29 -34.88 -7.89
CA GLY A 347 9.79 -35.70 -6.80
C GLY A 347 9.96 -35.05 -5.43
N VAL A 348 8.90 -35.07 -4.62
CA VAL A 348 8.88 -34.50 -3.27
C VAL A 348 8.36 -35.53 -2.27
N ILE A 349 9.03 -35.63 -1.12
CA ILE A 349 8.48 -36.31 0.05
C ILE A 349 7.61 -35.31 0.80
N PHE A 350 6.32 -35.63 0.93
CA PHE A 350 5.34 -34.77 1.56
C PHE A 350 4.77 -35.44 2.80
N ASN A 351 4.82 -34.74 3.93
CA ASN A 351 4.37 -35.21 5.23
C ASN A 351 3.33 -34.23 5.79
N PRO A 352 2.02 -34.47 5.57
CA PRO A 352 0.97 -33.70 6.22
C PRO A 352 1.16 -33.68 7.74
N THR A 353 0.99 -32.51 8.36
CA THR A 353 1.17 -32.40 9.81
C THR A 353 -0.05 -33.00 10.53
N VAL A 354 0.17 -34.05 11.31
CA VAL A 354 -0.87 -34.73 12.09
C VAL A 354 -0.56 -34.65 13.57
N SER A 355 -1.59 -34.35 14.36
CA SER A 355 -1.51 -34.30 15.81
C SER A 355 -2.84 -34.68 16.45
N ALA A 356 -2.83 -35.66 17.35
CA ALA A 356 -4.03 -36.11 18.06
C ALA A 356 -4.40 -35.13 19.18
N LEU A 357 -5.70 -34.85 19.32
CA LEU A 357 -6.24 -34.15 20.48
C LEU A 357 -6.45 -35.14 21.64
N PRO A 358 -6.23 -34.72 22.90
CA PRO A 358 -6.56 -35.55 24.05
C PRO A 358 -8.08 -35.70 24.17
N SER A 359 -8.54 -36.85 24.62
CA SER A 359 -9.92 -37.01 25.10
C SER A 359 -10.12 -36.21 26.39
N SER A 360 -11.34 -35.73 26.66
CA SER A 360 -11.77 -35.23 27.98
C SER A 360 -11.03 -33.99 28.54
N ILE A 361 -10.80 -32.95 27.73
CA ILE A 361 -10.42 -31.63 28.27
C ILE A 361 -11.64 -31.01 28.98
N PRO A 362 -11.55 -30.58 30.26
CA PRO A 362 -12.67 -29.92 30.94
C PRO A 362 -13.11 -28.65 30.24
N ASP A 363 -14.42 -28.45 30.07
CA ASP A 363 -14.97 -27.27 29.40
C ASP A 363 -14.97 -25.99 30.25
N GLU A 364 -14.76 -26.15 31.56
CA GLU A 364 -14.74 -25.08 32.55
C GLU A 364 -13.47 -25.07 33.39
N GLY A 365 -13.28 -23.96 34.10
CA GLY A 365 -12.15 -23.72 34.98
C GLY A 365 -10.92 -23.13 34.28
N SER A 366 -10.11 -22.46 35.08
CA SER A 366 -8.84 -21.84 34.67
C SER A 366 -7.68 -22.68 35.21
N PHE A 367 -6.86 -23.24 34.33
CA PHE A 367 -5.78 -24.15 34.71
C PHE A 367 -4.66 -24.23 33.68
N VAL A 368 -3.50 -24.71 34.12
CA VAL A 368 -2.42 -25.22 33.26
C VAL A 368 -2.05 -26.61 33.73
N ARG A 369 -2.26 -27.62 32.89
CA ARG A 369 -1.90 -29.00 33.23
C ARG A 369 -1.72 -29.88 32.01
N GLN A 370 -1.08 -31.00 32.24
CA GLN A 370 -0.95 -32.06 31.26
C GLN A 370 -2.20 -32.94 31.25
N ILE A 371 -2.72 -33.28 30.06
CA ILE A 371 -3.82 -34.21 29.84
C ILE A 371 -3.38 -35.20 28.76
N GLY A 372 -3.11 -36.45 29.16
CA GLY A 372 -2.43 -37.41 28.29
C GLY A 372 -1.05 -36.88 27.88
N THR A 373 -0.79 -36.82 26.57
CA THR A 373 0.45 -36.24 26.03
C THR A 373 0.32 -34.75 25.70
N ALA A 374 -0.84 -34.15 25.91
CA ALA A 374 -1.11 -32.75 25.59
C ALA A 374 -0.88 -31.85 26.81
N TRP A 375 -0.44 -30.62 26.57
CA TRP A 375 -0.46 -29.55 27.57
C TRP A 375 -1.58 -28.58 27.24
N VAL A 376 -2.38 -28.25 28.25
CA VAL A 376 -3.52 -27.36 28.11
C VAL A 376 -3.36 -26.17 29.05
N LEU A 377 -3.42 -24.97 28.49
CA LEU A 377 -3.65 -23.73 29.23
C LEU A 377 -5.10 -23.30 28.93
N GLN A 378 -5.88 -23.02 29.95
CA GLN A 378 -7.27 -22.62 29.80
C GLN A 378 -7.64 -21.54 30.82
N ASN A 379 -8.48 -20.59 30.41
CA ASN A 379 -9.26 -19.72 31.28
C ASN A 379 -10.71 -19.60 30.76
N GLU A 380 -11.47 -18.65 31.26
CA GLU A 380 -12.87 -18.44 30.84
C GLU A 380 -13.03 -17.95 29.38
N PHE A 381 -11.97 -17.48 28.72
CA PHE A 381 -12.01 -16.96 27.34
C PHE A 381 -11.30 -17.85 26.34
N LEU A 382 -10.12 -18.36 26.68
CA LEU A 382 -9.19 -19.01 25.77
C LEU A 382 -8.74 -20.39 26.28
N ARG A 383 -8.50 -21.29 25.32
CA ARG A 383 -7.87 -22.58 25.53
C ARG A 383 -6.77 -22.76 24.50
N LEU A 384 -5.54 -22.88 24.98
CA LEU A 384 -4.37 -23.25 24.18
C LEU A 384 -4.03 -24.72 24.44
N VAL A 385 -4.02 -25.53 23.39
CA VAL A 385 -3.69 -26.97 23.46
C VAL A 385 -2.43 -27.24 22.66
N LEU A 386 -1.36 -27.65 23.34
CA LEU A 386 -0.10 -28.09 22.73
C LEU A 386 -0.06 -29.62 22.70
N THR A 387 0.15 -30.19 21.53
CA THR A 387 0.12 -31.65 21.32
C THR A 387 1.33 -32.10 20.50
N PRO A 388 1.88 -33.30 20.78
CA PRO A 388 2.87 -33.91 19.90
C PRO A 388 2.35 -33.98 18.47
N ALA A 389 3.20 -33.64 17.51
CA ALA A 389 2.84 -33.54 16.10
C ALA A 389 3.89 -34.19 15.23
N PHE A 390 3.47 -35.05 14.32
CA PHE A 390 4.33 -35.58 13.28
C PHE A 390 4.25 -34.71 12.02
N PRO A 391 5.37 -34.42 11.33
CA PRO A 391 6.77 -34.66 11.72
C PRO A 391 7.37 -33.49 12.52
N LYS A 392 6.54 -32.56 13.02
CA LYS A 392 6.95 -31.22 13.46
C LYS A 392 7.24 -31.09 14.97
N GLY A 393 7.34 -32.20 15.69
CA GLY A 393 7.60 -32.22 17.14
C GLY A 393 6.33 -31.93 17.93
N TYR A 394 5.94 -30.66 18.02
CA TYR A 394 4.70 -30.21 18.67
C TYR A 394 3.96 -29.19 17.80
N ALA A 395 2.64 -29.24 17.85
CA ALA A 395 1.73 -28.26 17.27
C ALA A 395 0.91 -27.59 18.39
N ALA A 396 0.31 -26.44 18.09
CA ALA A 396 -0.63 -25.80 19.00
C ALA A 396 -1.95 -25.46 18.32
N ARG A 397 -3.03 -25.47 19.11
CA ARG A 397 -4.38 -25.06 18.72
C ARG A 397 -4.90 -24.06 19.72
N LEU A 398 -5.38 -22.92 19.23
CA LEU A 398 -6.01 -21.87 20.02
C LEU A 398 -7.51 -21.88 19.80
N TYR A 399 -8.26 -22.02 20.88
CA TYR A 399 -9.71 -21.98 20.90
C TYR A 399 -10.21 -20.74 21.66
N GLY A 400 -11.30 -20.17 21.18
CA GLY A 400 -12.07 -19.16 21.92
C GLY A 400 -13.37 -19.76 22.45
N LYS A 401 -13.77 -19.33 23.65
CA LYS A 401 -15.04 -19.73 24.28
C LYS A 401 -16.19 -18.87 23.76
N HIS A 402 -17.31 -19.48 23.37
CA HIS A 402 -18.53 -18.77 23.01
C HIS A 402 -19.77 -19.65 23.26
N ALA A 403 -20.82 -19.08 23.86
CA ALA A 403 -22.07 -19.77 24.17
C ALA A 403 -21.89 -21.15 24.87
N GLY A 404 -20.90 -21.26 25.76
CA GLY A 404 -20.58 -22.50 26.48
C GLY A 404 -19.69 -23.49 25.70
N GLY A 405 -19.44 -23.28 24.42
CA GLY A 405 -18.61 -24.13 23.57
C GLY A 405 -17.22 -23.55 23.25
N TRP A 406 -16.31 -24.42 22.82
CA TRP A 406 -14.95 -24.06 22.39
C TRP A 406 -14.84 -24.10 20.86
N THR A 407 -14.56 -22.96 20.24
CA THR A 407 -14.39 -22.85 18.78
C THR A 407 -12.91 -22.76 18.42
N LEU A 408 -12.43 -23.58 17.49
CA LEU A 408 -11.04 -23.50 16.99
C LEU A 408 -10.87 -22.23 16.15
N LEU A 409 -9.84 -21.43 16.45
CA LEU A 409 -9.63 -20.13 15.79
C LEU A 409 -8.27 -20.03 15.10
N ALA A 410 -7.25 -20.68 15.63
CA ALA A 410 -5.93 -20.68 15.01
C ALA A 410 -5.15 -21.95 15.35
N THR A 411 -4.28 -22.36 14.45
CA THR A 411 -3.32 -23.43 14.67
C THR A 411 -1.90 -22.95 14.40
N THR A 412 -0.92 -23.67 14.94
CA THR A 412 0.42 -23.66 14.37
C THR A 412 0.90 -25.10 14.20
N PRO A 413 1.36 -25.52 13.00
CA PRO A 413 1.84 -26.86 12.76
C PRO A 413 3.20 -27.14 13.43
N THR A 414 3.92 -26.11 13.86
CA THR A 414 5.20 -26.22 14.60
C THR A 414 5.34 -25.07 15.58
N LEU A 415 5.77 -25.33 16.82
CA LEU A 415 5.85 -24.25 17.83
C LEU A 415 6.85 -23.15 17.46
N ALA A 416 8.00 -23.52 16.88
CA ALA A 416 8.97 -22.60 16.30
C ALA A 416 9.77 -23.30 15.19
N GLU A 417 10.41 -22.52 14.32
CA GLU A 417 11.28 -23.03 13.26
C GLU A 417 12.49 -22.11 13.07
N ALA A 418 13.66 -22.70 12.79
CA ALA A 418 14.84 -21.96 12.39
C ALA A 418 15.59 -22.62 11.23
N VAL A 419 16.34 -21.81 10.48
CA VAL A 419 17.42 -22.25 9.59
C VAL A 419 18.71 -21.74 10.23
N LEU A 420 19.29 -22.56 11.12
CA LEU A 420 20.47 -22.25 11.92
C LEU A 420 21.47 -23.41 11.80
N ASN A 421 22.70 -23.13 11.36
CA ASN A 421 23.70 -24.15 11.12
C ASN A 421 25.08 -23.65 11.58
N ALA A 422 25.97 -24.57 11.95
CA ALA A 422 27.37 -24.22 12.21
C ALA A 422 27.98 -23.49 11.00
N GLU A 423 28.97 -22.65 11.24
CA GLU A 423 29.71 -22.02 10.13
C GLU A 423 30.20 -23.08 9.13
N ASN A 424 30.02 -22.80 7.83
CA ASN A 424 30.34 -23.69 6.70
C ASN A 424 29.46 -24.93 6.52
N ALA A 425 28.46 -25.17 7.38
CA ALA A 425 27.46 -26.21 7.14
C ALA A 425 26.35 -25.71 6.20
N PRO A 426 25.79 -26.58 5.32
CA PRO A 426 24.71 -26.20 4.42
C PRO A 426 23.44 -25.81 5.21
N PRO A 427 22.69 -24.79 4.76
CA PRO A 427 21.50 -24.34 5.46
C PRO A 427 20.41 -25.42 5.45
N LYS A 428 20.01 -25.91 6.63
CA LYS A 428 18.89 -26.85 6.78
C LYS A 428 17.82 -26.28 7.72
N PRO A 429 16.53 -26.31 7.34
CA PRO A 429 15.44 -26.01 8.26
C PRO A 429 15.34 -27.04 9.38
N ALA A 430 15.10 -26.55 10.60
CA ALA A 430 14.89 -27.35 11.78
C ALA A 430 13.71 -26.81 12.59
N VAL A 431 12.89 -27.72 13.11
CA VAL A 431 11.79 -27.41 14.01
C VAL A 431 12.26 -27.46 15.47
N PHE A 432 11.53 -26.79 16.34
CA PHE A 432 11.74 -26.91 17.78
C PHE A 432 11.30 -28.28 18.31
N LEU A 433 12.17 -28.94 19.07
CA LEU A 433 11.89 -30.20 19.76
C LEU A 433 11.98 -29.96 21.28
N PRO A 434 10.87 -30.00 22.02
CA PRO A 434 10.88 -29.77 23.46
C PRO A 434 11.56 -30.94 24.20
N GLU A 435 12.36 -30.59 25.22
CA GLU A 435 13.00 -31.52 26.16
C GLU A 435 12.40 -31.38 27.56
N SER A 436 12.00 -30.16 27.94
CA SER A 436 11.30 -29.89 29.20
C SER A 436 10.12 -28.94 28.99
N ILE A 437 9.07 -29.14 29.78
CA ILE A 437 7.87 -28.31 29.78
C ILE A 437 7.51 -28.02 31.24
N THR A 438 7.49 -26.75 31.60
CA THR A 438 7.30 -26.28 32.98
C THR A 438 6.02 -25.45 33.06
N PRO A 439 4.95 -25.97 33.69
CA PRO A 439 3.71 -25.22 33.91
C PRO A 439 3.83 -24.29 35.13
N ASN A 440 3.11 -23.18 35.08
CA ASN A 440 2.86 -22.32 36.23
C ASN A 440 1.37 -21.96 36.30
N GLY A 441 0.65 -22.64 37.19
CA GLY A 441 -0.80 -22.49 37.35
C GLY A 441 -1.23 -21.12 37.86
N SER A 442 -0.45 -20.48 38.75
CA SER A 442 -0.83 -19.17 39.32
C SER A 442 -0.73 -18.04 38.29
N ARG A 443 0.14 -18.18 37.28
CA ARG A 443 0.30 -17.22 36.18
C ARG A 443 -0.36 -17.66 34.87
N LEU A 444 -1.07 -18.78 34.87
CA LEU A 444 -1.60 -19.44 33.66
C LEU A 444 -0.59 -19.45 32.50
N SER A 445 0.62 -19.93 32.77
CA SER A 445 1.73 -19.93 31.80
C SER A 445 2.42 -21.28 31.67
N LEU A 446 3.08 -21.46 30.53
CA LEU A 446 3.85 -22.65 30.17
C LEU A 446 5.17 -22.22 29.54
N VAL A 447 6.28 -22.75 30.04
CA VAL A 447 7.63 -22.55 29.47
C VAL A 447 8.16 -23.87 28.94
N LEU A 448 8.58 -23.90 27.68
CA LEU A 448 9.17 -25.05 27.02
C LEU A 448 10.64 -24.77 26.73
N GLN A 449 11.53 -25.71 27.02
CA GLN A 449 12.93 -25.64 26.64
C GLN A 449 13.29 -26.85 25.80
N GLY A 450 14.15 -26.65 24.81
CA GLY A 450 14.48 -27.70 23.87
C GLY A 450 15.51 -27.30 22.83
N THR A 451 15.61 -28.11 21.78
CA THR A 451 16.59 -27.93 20.70
C THR A 451 15.94 -27.43 19.42
N VAL A 452 16.74 -26.74 18.61
CA VAL A 452 16.39 -26.37 17.23
C VAL A 452 17.59 -26.73 16.35
N GLY A 453 17.46 -27.83 15.62
CA GLY A 453 18.58 -28.40 14.87
C GLY A 453 19.68 -28.92 15.79
N LEU A 454 20.91 -28.97 15.29
CA LEU A 454 22.07 -29.52 16.05
C LEU A 454 22.74 -28.48 16.95
N VAL A 455 22.52 -27.19 16.68
CA VAL A 455 23.34 -26.09 17.23
C VAL A 455 22.51 -25.03 17.97
N GLY A 456 21.18 -25.13 17.93
CA GLY A 456 20.28 -24.20 18.59
C GLY A 456 19.63 -24.78 19.85
N ARG A 457 19.49 -23.96 20.88
CA ARG A 457 18.64 -24.19 22.05
C ARG A 457 17.58 -23.10 22.10
N ALA A 458 16.32 -23.46 22.28
CA ALA A 458 15.25 -22.46 22.37
C ALA A 458 14.45 -22.58 23.67
N THR A 459 13.99 -21.44 24.17
CA THR A 459 13.01 -21.32 25.25
C THR A 459 11.77 -20.63 24.70
N LEU A 460 10.62 -21.30 24.75
CA LEU A 460 9.32 -20.77 24.31
C LEU A 460 8.43 -20.55 25.54
N GLY A 461 7.73 -19.43 25.61
CA GLY A 461 6.81 -19.10 26.68
C GLY A 461 5.42 -18.76 26.14
N TYR A 462 4.40 -19.33 26.77
CA TYR A 462 2.98 -19.03 26.52
C TYR A 462 2.30 -18.60 27.81
N ARG A 463 1.51 -17.53 27.79
CA ARG A 463 0.75 -17.04 28.95
C ARG A 463 -0.66 -16.60 28.54
N LEU A 464 -1.68 -17.07 29.26
CA LEU A 464 -3.05 -16.60 29.09
C LEU A 464 -3.39 -15.51 30.11
N GLU A 465 -3.96 -14.42 29.63
CA GLU A 465 -4.51 -13.34 30.44
C GLU A 465 -5.79 -12.80 29.81
N GLY A 466 -6.93 -13.05 30.44
CA GLY A 466 -8.24 -12.75 29.84
C GLY A 466 -8.35 -13.38 28.45
N SER A 467 -8.67 -12.57 27.44
CA SER A 467 -8.77 -12.98 26.03
C SER A 467 -7.45 -12.86 25.24
N ARG A 468 -6.30 -12.81 25.94
CA ARG A 468 -4.98 -12.62 25.36
C ARG A 468 -4.10 -13.86 25.54
N LEU A 469 -3.33 -14.19 24.50
CA LEU A 469 -2.26 -15.18 24.52
C LEU A 469 -0.93 -14.50 24.20
N GLU A 470 -0.09 -14.35 25.21
CA GLU A 470 1.27 -13.86 25.05
C GLU A 470 2.20 -14.99 24.64
N CYS A 471 3.02 -14.73 23.63
CA CYS A 471 4.00 -15.66 23.08
C CYS A 471 5.39 -15.02 23.16
N THR A 472 6.37 -15.74 23.71
CA THR A 472 7.78 -15.32 23.72
C THR A 472 8.68 -16.47 23.27
N ALA A 473 9.75 -16.17 22.56
CA ALA A 473 10.74 -17.17 22.18
C ALA A 473 12.15 -16.61 22.13
N ARG A 474 13.06 -17.29 22.82
CA ARG A 474 14.50 -17.02 22.78
C ARG A 474 15.20 -18.19 22.12
N LEU A 475 15.96 -17.95 21.06
CA LEU A 475 16.85 -18.93 20.43
C LEU A 475 18.30 -18.55 20.76
N THR A 476 19.04 -19.46 21.38
CA THR A 476 20.45 -19.31 21.75
C THR A 476 21.30 -20.31 20.97
N SER A 477 22.44 -19.88 20.44
CA SER A 477 23.36 -20.79 19.75
C SER A 477 24.32 -21.46 20.73
N THR A 478 24.61 -22.75 20.54
CA THR A 478 25.60 -23.49 21.35
C THR A 478 27.03 -23.38 20.80
N LEU A 479 27.18 -22.84 19.59
CA LEU A 479 28.43 -22.59 18.87
C LEU A 479 28.29 -21.37 17.95
N ASP A 480 29.36 -20.97 17.26
CA ASP A 480 29.26 -19.91 16.24
C ASP A 480 28.51 -20.43 15.01
N ALA A 481 27.40 -19.76 14.66
CA ALA A 481 26.43 -20.27 13.70
C ALA A 481 25.96 -19.19 12.72
N HIS A 482 25.45 -19.65 11.58
CA HIS A 482 24.79 -18.84 10.57
C HIS A 482 23.26 -19.01 10.68
N LEU A 483 22.59 -17.92 11.06
CA LEU A 483 21.14 -17.81 11.15
C LEU A 483 20.58 -17.20 9.87
N TYR A 484 19.84 -17.99 9.09
CA TYR A 484 19.11 -17.51 7.92
C TYR A 484 17.66 -17.18 8.24
N ARG A 485 17.09 -17.82 9.27
CA ARG A 485 15.71 -17.61 9.71
C ARG A 485 15.52 -18.11 11.13
N PHE A 486 14.82 -17.36 11.96
CA PHE A 486 14.11 -17.83 13.14
C PHE A 486 12.71 -17.24 13.11
N ARG A 487 11.68 -18.09 13.14
CA ARG A 487 10.27 -17.68 12.97
C ARG A 487 9.46 -18.10 14.19
N PHE A 488 8.88 -17.09 14.86
CA PHE A 488 8.02 -17.25 16.03
C PHE A 488 7.30 -15.94 16.38
N PRO A 489 6.00 -15.96 16.76
CA PRO A 489 5.08 -17.04 16.48
C PRO A 489 4.74 -17.12 14.98
N ASP A 490 4.07 -18.19 14.54
CA ASP A 490 3.66 -18.40 13.15
C ASP A 490 2.27 -19.06 13.11
N TRP A 491 1.23 -18.25 13.25
CA TRP A 491 -0.15 -18.73 13.38
C TRP A 491 -0.86 -18.86 12.03
N ARG A 492 -1.71 -19.87 11.91
CA ARG A 492 -2.66 -20.12 10.84
C ARG A 492 -4.08 -19.88 11.36
N VAL A 493 -4.55 -18.66 11.18
CA VAL A 493 -5.85 -18.19 11.68
C VAL A 493 -6.96 -18.69 10.75
N GLY A 494 -8.03 -19.25 11.31
CA GLY A 494 -9.12 -19.90 10.59
C GLY A 494 -8.84 -21.36 10.20
N ASP A 495 -7.63 -21.88 10.42
CA ASP A 495 -7.28 -23.27 10.07
C ASP A 495 -8.15 -24.27 10.83
N GLY A 496 -8.82 -25.16 10.09
CA GLY A 496 -9.76 -26.13 10.65
C GLY A 496 -11.11 -25.56 11.10
N SER A 497 -11.39 -24.27 10.85
CA SER A 497 -12.69 -23.65 11.17
C SER A 497 -13.27 -22.85 10.00
N PHE A 498 -13.02 -21.54 9.92
CA PHE A 498 -13.58 -20.68 8.88
C PHE A 498 -12.74 -20.59 7.61
N GLY A 499 -11.54 -21.15 7.63
CA GLY A 499 -10.69 -21.32 6.46
C GLY A 499 -10.20 -20.00 5.87
N GLU A 500 -10.34 -19.86 4.55
CA GLU A 500 -9.98 -18.65 3.80
C GLU A 500 -11.00 -17.51 3.93
N ARG A 501 -12.19 -17.79 4.48
CA ARG A 501 -13.24 -16.78 4.62
C ARG A 501 -12.82 -15.71 5.62
N LYS A 502 -13.23 -14.47 5.34
CA LYS A 502 -13.16 -13.31 6.23
C LYS A 502 -14.25 -12.34 5.80
N ASP A 503 -14.64 -11.48 6.72
CA ASP A 503 -15.39 -10.27 6.35
C ASP A 503 -14.40 -9.12 6.11
N GLU A 504 -13.35 -9.05 6.94
CA GLU A 504 -12.33 -8.01 6.88
C GLU A 504 -10.96 -8.56 7.34
N ALA A 505 -9.86 -8.02 6.80
CA ALA A 505 -8.54 -8.19 7.38
C ALA A 505 -7.71 -6.91 7.31
N LEU A 506 -6.80 -6.73 8.27
CA LEU A 506 -6.06 -5.49 8.45
C LEU A 506 -4.58 -5.78 8.70
N PHE A 507 -3.72 -5.12 7.95
CA PHE A 507 -2.28 -5.00 8.17
C PHE A 507 -1.89 -3.53 7.95
N PRO A 508 -1.88 -2.71 9.03
CA PRO A 508 -1.77 -1.26 8.93
C PRO A 508 -0.56 -0.78 8.12
N GLY A 509 -0.81 0.16 7.21
CA GLY A 509 0.16 0.68 6.27
C GLY A 509 0.20 -0.06 4.93
N LEU A 510 -0.47 -1.22 4.81
CA LEU A 510 -0.24 -2.16 3.71
C LEU A 510 -1.50 -2.83 3.17
N GLU A 511 -2.38 -3.33 4.04
CA GLU A 511 -3.58 -4.08 3.64
C GLU A 511 -4.78 -3.66 4.49
N TYR A 512 -5.91 -3.40 3.84
CA TYR A 512 -7.23 -3.29 4.46
C TYR A 512 -8.20 -3.99 3.53
N LEU A 513 -8.42 -5.28 3.77
CA LEU A 513 -9.07 -6.20 2.85
C LEU A 513 -10.51 -6.44 3.26
N LEU A 514 -11.42 -6.51 2.29
CA LEU A 514 -12.82 -6.86 2.48
C LEU A 514 -13.11 -8.24 1.87
N ASP A 515 -14.02 -9.01 2.47
CA ASP A 515 -14.61 -10.22 1.91
C ASP A 515 -13.58 -11.17 1.25
N GLU A 516 -13.67 -11.38 -0.06
CA GLU A 516 -12.83 -12.29 -0.84
C GLU A 516 -11.50 -11.67 -1.30
N GLU A 517 -11.24 -10.41 -1.00
CA GLU A 517 -10.04 -9.70 -1.45
C GLU A 517 -8.75 -10.33 -0.90
N PRO A 518 -7.83 -10.85 -1.73
CA PRO A 518 -6.60 -11.42 -1.22
C PRO A 518 -5.57 -10.33 -0.87
N SER A 519 -4.76 -10.59 0.15
CA SER A 519 -3.53 -9.84 0.40
C SER A 519 -2.58 -9.96 -0.79
N SER A 520 -1.71 -8.98 -0.99
CA SER A 520 -0.73 -8.95 -2.09
C SER A 520 -1.33 -9.02 -3.51
N ASP A 521 -2.56 -8.52 -3.68
CA ASP A 521 -3.25 -8.49 -4.96
C ASP A 521 -2.83 -7.29 -5.84
N THR A 522 -3.11 -7.42 -7.13
CA THR A 522 -2.77 -6.47 -8.18
C THR A 522 -3.79 -5.35 -8.38
N ARG A 523 -4.98 -5.46 -7.78
CA ARG A 523 -6.09 -4.50 -7.92
C ARG A 523 -5.71 -3.04 -7.66
N PHE A 524 -4.83 -2.79 -6.69
CA PHE A 524 -4.43 -1.43 -6.29
C PHE A 524 -2.92 -1.16 -6.43
N ALA A 525 -2.19 -2.15 -6.94
CA ALA A 525 -0.75 -2.11 -7.05
C ALA A 525 -0.31 -3.14 -8.09
N ALA A 526 0.16 -2.74 -9.25
CA ALA A 526 0.71 -3.65 -10.24
C ALA A 526 2.02 -4.29 -9.74
N PRO A 527 2.43 -5.45 -10.28
CA PRO A 527 3.74 -6.01 -10.01
C PRO A 527 4.89 -5.03 -10.35
N PRO A 528 5.97 -4.99 -9.55
CA PRO A 528 6.23 -5.85 -8.39
C PRO A 528 5.58 -5.35 -7.08
N TYR A 529 5.05 -4.13 -7.03
CA TYR A 529 4.54 -3.47 -5.80
C TYR A 529 3.37 -4.18 -5.13
N HIS A 530 2.65 -5.04 -5.86
CA HIS A 530 1.61 -5.89 -5.28
C HIS A 530 2.10 -6.76 -4.10
N LEU A 531 3.36 -7.19 -4.08
CA LEU A 531 3.82 -8.19 -3.11
C LEU A 531 4.09 -7.55 -1.73
N ARG A 532 3.35 -7.99 -0.71
CA ARG A 532 3.38 -7.47 0.67
C ARG A 532 3.35 -8.58 1.73
N LEU A 533 3.78 -9.78 1.37
CA LEU A 533 3.84 -10.95 2.25
C LEU A 533 4.73 -10.72 3.48
N SER A 534 5.93 -10.17 3.29
CA SER A 534 6.87 -9.84 4.37
C SER A 534 7.55 -8.51 4.05
N PRO A 535 6.88 -7.38 4.31
CA PRO A 535 7.34 -6.07 3.91
C PRO A 535 8.57 -5.63 4.72
N HIS A 536 9.23 -4.56 4.27
CA HIS A 536 10.17 -3.83 5.11
C HIS A 536 9.44 -3.38 6.39
N PRO A 537 9.96 -3.65 7.60
CA PRO A 537 9.22 -3.38 8.83
C PRO A 537 8.77 -1.93 9.02
N TYR A 538 9.56 -0.96 8.53
CA TYR A 538 9.19 0.47 8.55
C TYR A 538 8.00 0.84 7.67
N LYS A 539 7.48 -0.05 6.81
CA LYS A 539 6.21 0.20 6.09
C LYS A 539 4.98 -0.03 6.98
N VAL A 540 5.16 -0.66 8.14
CA VAL A 540 4.07 -0.91 9.09
C VAL A 540 3.85 0.32 9.97
N THR A 541 2.68 0.94 9.85
CA THR A 541 2.29 2.15 10.60
C THR A 541 1.87 1.83 12.04
N VAL A 542 1.18 0.70 12.22
CA VAL A 542 0.73 0.18 13.53
C VAL A 542 1.06 -1.33 13.60
N PRO A 543 1.75 -1.80 14.65
CA PRO A 543 2.23 -3.19 14.76
C PRO A 543 1.11 -4.17 15.13
N VAL A 544 0.12 -4.28 14.25
CA VAL A 544 -1.08 -5.11 14.38
C VAL A 544 -1.28 -5.91 13.09
N MET A 545 -1.69 -7.17 13.20
CA MET A 545 -2.32 -7.94 12.12
C MET A 545 -3.68 -8.40 12.63
N ALA A 546 -4.72 -8.36 11.81
CA ALA A 546 -6.05 -8.79 12.23
C ALA A 546 -6.88 -9.40 11.11
N VAL A 547 -7.76 -10.34 11.48
CA VAL A 547 -8.81 -10.91 10.63
C VAL A 547 -10.09 -10.95 11.45
N ARG A 548 -11.19 -10.46 10.85
CA ARG A 548 -12.54 -10.62 11.37
C ARG A 548 -13.33 -11.57 10.49
N TRP A 549 -14.04 -12.51 11.11
CA TRP A 549 -15.02 -13.37 10.45
C TRP A 549 -16.25 -13.48 11.35
N ARG A 550 -17.40 -12.95 10.87
CA ARG A 550 -18.60 -12.76 11.69
C ARG A 550 -18.25 -11.99 12.97
N ASN A 551 -18.64 -12.50 14.13
CA ASN A 551 -18.35 -11.91 15.43
C ASN A 551 -16.93 -12.21 15.95
N TRP A 552 -16.18 -13.09 15.30
CA TRP A 552 -14.81 -13.41 15.73
C TRP A 552 -13.82 -12.41 15.17
N LEU A 553 -13.02 -11.82 16.04
CA LEU A 553 -11.84 -11.03 15.69
C LEU A 553 -10.61 -11.68 16.31
N VAL A 554 -9.63 -12.01 15.47
CA VAL A 554 -8.32 -12.49 15.91
C VAL A 554 -7.29 -11.48 15.45
N SER A 555 -6.56 -10.90 16.40
CA SER A 555 -5.47 -9.99 16.10
C SER A 555 -4.16 -10.42 16.76
N MET A 556 -3.04 -10.01 16.19
CA MET A 556 -1.71 -10.19 16.76
C MET A 556 -0.99 -8.85 16.83
N THR A 557 -0.46 -8.51 18.01
CA THR A 557 0.33 -7.29 18.25
C THR A 557 1.76 -7.65 18.63
N TRP A 558 2.70 -6.75 18.34
CA TRP A 558 4.09 -6.90 18.77
C TRP A 558 4.69 -5.54 19.12
N ASN A 559 5.82 -5.56 19.83
CA ASN A 559 6.60 -4.33 20.02
C ASN A 559 7.52 -4.12 18.80
N PRO A 560 7.28 -3.09 17.98
CA PRO A 560 8.07 -2.87 16.78
C PRO A 560 9.49 -2.36 17.09
N GLU A 561 9.72 -1.82 18.29
CA GLU A 561 11.03 -1.32 18.73
C GLU A 561 11.85 -2.37 19.50
N ALA A 562 11.29 -3.57 19.71
CA ALA A 562 11.95 -4.65 20.43
C ALA A 562 13.29 -5.04 19.78
N GLY A 563 14.32 -5.15 20.61
CA GLY A 563 15.59 -5.71 20.22
C GLY A 563 15.45 -7.23 20.02
N TRP A 564 15.78 -7.71 18.83
CA TRP A 564 15.77 -9.14 18.53
C TRP A 564 17.15 -9.78 18.61
N SER A 565 18.26 -9.01 18.64
CA SER A 565 19.60 -9.55 18.91
C SER A 565 20.50 -8.45 19.47
N GLY A 566 20.77 -8.43 20.78
CA GLY A 566 21.74 -7.54 21.47
C GLY A 566 21.60 -6.03 21.21
N VAL A 567 21.84 -5.60 19.98
CA VAL A 567 21.79 -4.24 19.42
C VAL A 567 20.80 -4.06 18.26
N LEU A 568 20.41 -5.14 17.58
CA LEU A 568 19.52 -5.14 16.42
C LEU A 568 18.05 -5.18 16.84
N ARG A 569 17.22 -4.42 16.14
CA ARG A 569 15.81 -4.18 16.48
C ARG A 569 14.89 -4.49 15.30
N VAL A 570 13.59 -4.49 15.59
CA VAL A 570 12.51 -4.49 14.61
C VAL A 570 12.41 -5.83 13.86
N PRO A 571 11.61 -6.79 14.36
CA PRO A 571 11.41 -8.08 13.68
C PRO A 571 10.65 -7.91 12.36
N ASN A 572 10.79 -8.87 11.44
CA ASN A 572 10.04 -8.88 10.19
C ASN A 572 8.62 -9.39 10.42
N PRO A 573 7.59 -8.61 10.08
CA PRO A 573 6.22 -9.09 10.01
C PRO A 573 6.01 -9.94 8.75
N MET A 574 5.13 -10.93 8.84
CA MET A 574 4.64 -11.68 7.70
C MET A 574 3.12 -11.91 7.80
N PHE A 575 2.41 -11.54 6.76
CA PHE A 575 0.96 -11.52 6.71
C PHE A 575 0.45 -12.08 5.37
N ALA A 576 -0.55 -12.97 5.42
CA ALA A 576 -1.27 -13.40 4.23
C ALA A 576 -2.74 -13.68 4.55
N SER A 577 -3.66 -13.14 3.75
CA SER A 577 -5.10 -13.26 3.96
C SER A 577 -5.85 -13.33 2.63
N PRO A 578 -6.29 -14.53 2.18
CA PRO A 578 -5.87 -15.84 2.67
C PRO A 578 -4.40 -16.15 2.31
N ASN A 579 -3.84 -17.20 2.91
CA ASN A 579 -2.48 -17.68 2.68
C ASN A 579 -2.35 -18.47 1.37
N HIS A 580 -2.61 -17.79 0.25
CA HIS A 580 -2.50 -18.35 -1.09
C HIS A 580 -1.05 -18.66 -1.51
N PHE A 581 -0.05 -18.05 -0.84
CA PHE A 581 1.37 -18.36 -1.05
C PHE A 581 1.72 -19.81 -0.71
N GLU A 582 1.10 -20.37 0.34
CA GLU A 582 1.22 -21.78 0.72
C GLU A 582 -0.01 -22.60 0.30
N TRP A 583 -0.88 -22.05 -0.56
CA TRP A 583 -2.15 -22.66 -0.98
C TRP A 583 -3.06 -23.09 0.18
N GLY A 584 -2.88 -22.52 1.37
CA GLY A 584 -3.60 -22.92 2.58
C GLY A 584 -4.93 -22.19 2.73
N ALA A 585 -5.96 -22.93 3.17
CA ALA A 585 -7.27 -22.44 3.55
C ALA A 585 -7.22 -21.87 4.97
N HIS A 586 -6.48 -20.78 5.15
CA HIS A 586 -6.31 -20.07 6.42
C HIS A 586 -5.60 -18.73 6.16
N HIS A 587 -5.59 -17.85 7.14
CA HIS A 587 -4.81 -16.61 7.17
C HIS A 587 -3.52 -16.83 7.95
N ARG A 588 -2.45 -16.08 7.67
CA ARG A 588 -1.13 -16.25 8.31
C ARG A 588 -0.70 -14.99 9.03
N PHE A 589 -0.37 -15.10 10.31
CA PHE A 589 0.29 -14.06 11.11
C PHE A 589 1.62 -14.59 11.65
N ALA A 590 2.74 -13.96 11.30
CA ALA A 590 4.03 -14.41 11.77
C ALA A 590 5.05 -13.28 11.97
N LEU A 591 6.05 -13.55 12.82
CA LEU A 591 7.26 -12.75 12.95
C LEU A 591 8.50 -13.59 12.68
N TRP A 592 9.53 -12.99 12.07
CA TRP A 592 10.80 -13.66 11.86
C TRP A 592 12.02 -12.72 11.83
N VAL A 593 13.21 -13.29 12.01
CA VAL A 593 14.52 -12.62 11.92
C VAL A 593 15.51 -13.53 11.21
N PRO A 594 16.62 -13.04 10.63
CA PRO A 594 17.16 -11.66 10.67
C PRO A 594 16.35 -10.61 9.89
N ALA A 595 16.43 -9.34 10.30
CA ALA A 595 15.56 -8.28 9.78
C ALA A 595 15.84 -7.80 8.32
N ILE A 596 14.79 -7.43 7.60
CA ILE A 596 14.84 -6.74 6.31
C ILE A 596 15.26 -5.27 6.54
N PRO A 597 16.06 -4.66 5.64
CA PRO A 597 16.54 -5.17 4.36
C PRO A 597 18.00 -5.68 4.43
N LYS A 598 18.66 -5.52 5.58
CA LYS A 598 20.10 -5.76 5.68
C LYS A 598 20.47 -7.22 5.39
N TRP A 599 19.71 -8.18 5.93
CA TRP A 599 20.00 -9.61 5.75
C TRP A 599 19.10 -10.30 4.73
N ALA A 600 17.89 -9.77 4.54
CA ALA A 600 16.85 -10.38 3.73
C ALA A 600 16.27 -9.38 2.74
N ASP A 601 15.93 -9.87 1.55
CA ASP A 601 15.14 -9.12 0.60
C ASP A 601 13.70 -8.98 1.08
N GLU A 602 13.05 -7.87 0.74
CA GLU A 602 11.64 -7.68 1.03
C GLU A 602 10.79 -8.80 0.40
N ASN A 603 9.83 -9.31 1.16
CA ASN A 603 8.97 -10.44 0.84
C ASN A 603 9.67 -11.81 0.72
N ALA A 604 10.96 -11.90 1.06
CA ALA A 604 11.61 -13.19 1.20
C ALA A 604 11.13 -13.93 2.46
N GLU A 605 11.20 -15.26 2.43
CA GLU A 605 10.88 -16.11 3.59
C GLU A 605 12.12 -16.51 4.40
N GLN A 606 13.31 -16.07 3.99
CA GLN A 606 14.59 -16.28 4.66
C GLN A 606 15.59 -15.20 4.24
N ALA A 607 16.66 -15.04 5.01
CA ALA A 607 17.75 -14.14 4.67
C ALA A 607 18.53 -14.59 3.41
N ARG A 608 18.95 -13.62 2.59
CA ARG A 608 19.90 -13.83 1.48
C ARG A 608 21.28 -14.13 2.03
N GLU A 609 21.69 -13.39 3.07
CA GLU A 609 22.96 -13.53 3.76
C GLU A 609 22.71 -13.88 5.24
N PRO A 610 23.42 -14.86 5.81
CA PRO A 610 23.17 -15.26 7.18
C PRO A 610 23.59 -14.19 8.18
N PHE A 611 22.81 -14.05 9.25
CA PHE A 611 23.28 -13.36 10.45
C PHE A 611 24.20 -14.30 11.24
N ARG A 612 25.42 -13.84 11.52
CA ARG A 612 26.36 -14.58 12.35
C ARG A 612 25.92 -14.49 13.82
N LEU A 613 25.40 -15.60 14.35
CA LEU A 613 24.98 -15.73 15.75
C LEU A 613 26.10 -16.45 16.52
N LEU A 614 26.79 -15.73 17.40
CA LEU A 614 27.90 -16.30 18.15
C LEU A 614 27.43 -17.28 19.22
N LYS A 615 28.35 -18.12 19.68
CA LYS A 615 28.11 -19.01 20.82
C LYS A 615 27.57 -18.22 22.02
N ASN A 616 26.50 -18.72 22.62
CA ASN A 616 25.76 -18.13 23.75
C ASN A 616 25.00 -16.83 23.46
N ASP A 617 25.16 -16.23 22.27
CA ASP A 617 24.29 -15.15 21.85
C ASP A 617 22.89 -15.68 21.55
N SER A 618 21.90 -14.81 21.69
CA SER A 618 20.51 -15.17 21.49
C SER A 618 19.76 -14.16 20.64
N VAL A 619 18.71 -14.67 19.99
CA VAL A 619 17.67 -13.87 19.36
C VAL A 619 16.35 -14.01 20.12
N LEU A 620 15.57 -12.94 20.16
CA LEU A 620 14.30 -12.85 20.88
C LEU A 620 13.17 -12.40 19.95
N LEU A 621 12.04 -13.11 20.01
CA LEU A 621 10.78 -12.71 19.38
C LEU A 621 9.65 -12.78 20.39
N SER A 622 8.72 -11.83 20.32
CA SER A 622 7.51 -11.82 21.14
C SER A 622 6.34 -11.18 20.41
N ALA A 623 5.14 -11.70 20.67
CA ALA A 623 3.88 -11.16 20.17
C ALA A 623 2.73 -11.60 21.08
N THR A 624 1.62 -10.87 21.02
CA THR A 624 0.40 -11.16 21.78
C THR A 624 -0.76 -11.36 20.82
N LEU A 625 -1.45 -12.49 20.90
CA LEU A 625 -2.72 -12.71 20.20
C LEU A 625 -3.86 -12.24 21.09
N VAL A 626 -4.82 -11.55 20.50
CA VAL A 626 -6.06 -11.12 21.15
C VAL A 626 -7.22 -11.69 20.37
N VAL A 627 -8.19 -12.26 21.08
CA VAL A 627 -9.36 -12.91 20.49
C VAL A 627 -10.63 -12.32 21.07
N ARG A 628 -11.58 -11.98 20.20
CA ARG A 628 -12.93 -11.51 20.58
C ARG A 628 -13.99 -12.25 19.81
N ASN A 629 -15.19 -12.34 20.38
CA ASN A 629 -16.35 -13.03 19.81
C ASN A 629 -17.60 -12.12 19.75
N ASP A 630 -17.40 -10.82 19.84
CA ASP A 630 -18.42 -9.76 19.85
C ASP A 630 -18.10 -8.66 18.82
N ALA A 631 -17.15 -8.93 17.93
CA ALA A 631 -16.60 -7.91 17.05
C ALA A 631 -17.52 -7.62 15.86
N GLU A 632 -17.74 -6.34 15.58
CA GLU A 632 -18.58 -5.89 14.46
C GLU A 632 -17.76 -5.32 13.29
N ASP A 633 -16.49 -5.00 13.53
CA ASP A 633 -15.62 -4.27 12.63
C ASP A 633 -14.16 -4.62 12.97
N VAL A 634 -13.33 -4.89 11.95
CA VAL A 634 -11.91 -5.21 12.16
C VAL A 634 -11.15 -4.09 12.86
N ILE A 635 -11.63 -2.84 12.76
CA ILE A 635 -10.96 -1.69 13.38
C ILE A 635 -10.95 -1.75 14.91
N GLN A 636 -11.78 -2.59 15.52
CA GLN A 636 -11.74 -2.86 16.96
C GLN A 636 -10.38 -3.45 17.39
N ALA A 637 -9.61 -4.07 16.49
CA ALA A 637 -8.23 -4.48 16.78
C ALA A 637 -7.30 -3.28 17.06
N ILE A 638 -7.52 -2.16 16.37
CA ILE A 638 -6.79 -0.91 16.62
C ILE A 638 -7.23 -0.29 17.95
N ALA A 639 -8.54 -0.32 18.24
CA ALA A 639 -9.05 0.13 19.52
C ALA A 639 -8.46 -0.67 20.69
N ASP A 640 -8.34 -1.99 20.55
CA ASP A 640 -7.73 -2.87 21.55
C ASP A 640 -6.24 -2.56 21.74
N TYR A 641 -5.50 -2.32 20.65
CA TYR A 641 -4.10 -1.88 20.69
C TYR A 641 -3.95 -0.54 21.42
N LEU A 642 -4.76 0.47 21.06
CA LEU A 642 -4.70 1.80 21.66
C LEU A 642 -5.11 1.82 23.13
N ARG A 643 -6.00 0.93 23.57
CA ARG A 643 -6.33 0.78 25.00
C ARG A 643 -5.16 0.23 25.82
N GLU A 644 -4.27 -0.54 25.20
CA GLU A 644 -3.05 -1.04 25.84
C GLU A 644 -1.91 -0.02 25.80
N THR A 645 -1.66 0.60 24.64
CA THR A 645 -0.48 1.45 24.43
C THR A 645 -0.73 2.93 24.68
N GLY A 646 -2.01 3.35 24.70
CA GLY A 646 -2.40 4.75 24.64
C GLY A 646 -2.20 5.36 23.24
N MET A 647 -2.71 6.58 23.07
CA MET A 647 -2.39 7.42 21.91
C MET A 647 -0.93 7.89 21.98
N PRO A 648 -0.21 7.93 20.85
CA PRO A 648 1.20 8.33 20.84
C PRO A 648 1.34 9.76 21.33
N HIS A 649 2.41 10.03 22.09
CA HIS A 649 2.77 11.41 22.40
C HIS A 649 3.39 12.08 21.16
N PRO A 650 3.14 13.38 20.95
CA PRO A 650 3.76 14.13 19.87
C PRO A 650 5.28 14.01 19.89
N PRO A 651 5.95 14.07 18.73
CA PRO A 651 7.40 14.07 18.70
C PRO A 651 7.94 15.33 19.39
N ALA A 652 9.16 15.27 19.91
CA ALA A 652 9.76 16.40 20.62
C ALA A 652 9.81 17.64 19.70
N PRO A 653 9.26 18.79 20.11
CA PRO A 653 9.19 19.95 19.25
C PRO A 653 10.60 20.48 18.96
N GLN A 654 10.92 20.66 17.67
CA GLN A 654 12.20 21.27 17.27
C GLN A 654 12.22 22.79 17.46
N ARG A 655 11.06 23.39 17.69
CA ARG A 655 10.87 24.84 17.82
C ARG A 655 9.65 25.14 18.70
N THR A 656 9.60 26.34 19.26
CA THR A 656 8.42 26.78 20.04
C THR A 656 7.21 26.96 19.13
N ASP A 657 6.00 26.92 19.71
CA ASP A 657 4.77 27.09 18.91
C ASP A 657 4.74 28.47 18.20
N LEU A 658 5.30 29.53 18.81
CA LEU A 658 5.42 30.85 18.18
C LEU A 658 6.36 30.83 16.96
N GLN A 659 7.49 30.12 17.06
CA GLN A 659 8.43 29.97 15.93
C GLN A 659 7.80 29.15 14.80
N ALA A 660 7.06 28.08 15.12
CA ALA A 660 6.34 27.28 14.12
C ALA A 660 5.22 28.06 13.43
N LEU A 661 4.46 28.89 14.18
CA LEU A 661 3.45 29.78 13.61
C LEU A 661 4.09 30.81 12.69
N THR A 662 5.19 31.44 13.14
CA THR A 662 5.94 32.43 12.38
C THR A 662 6.49 31.84 11.07
N LEU A 663 7.05 30.63 11.11
CA LEU A 663 7.51 29.89 9.94
C LEU A 663 6.37 29.58 8.97
N THR A 664 5.22 29.18 9.50
CA THR A 664 4.02 28.90 8.70
C THR A 664 3.56 30.15 7.95
N VAL A 665 3.51 31.31 8.62
CA VAL A 665 3.18 32.58 7.95
C VAL A 665 4.23 32.92 6.88
N GLN A 666 5.52 32.74 7.18
CA GLN A 666 6.60 32.97 6.22
C GLN A 666 6.43 32.12 4.95
N GLY A 667 6.16 30.83 5.09
CA GLY A 667 5.96 29.92 3.95
C GLY A 667 4.72 30.25 3.11
N LEU A 668 3.65 30.80 3.71
CA LEU A 668 2.50 31.29 2.96
C LEU A 668 2.85 32.57 2.16
N LEU A 669 3.61 33.49 2.76
CA LEU A 669 4.00 34.76 2.16
C LEU A 669 4.96 34.59 0.97
N GLY A 670 5.93 33.69 1.09
CA GLY A 670 6.99 33.48 0.10
C GLY A 670 6.50 32.97 -1.26
N ASN A 671 5.27 32.48 -1.33
CA ASN A 671 4.69 31.85 -2.52
C ASN A 671 3.76 32.78 -3.33
N TYR A 672 3.69 34.07 -3.02
CA TYR A 672 2.82 35.01 -3.72
C TYR A 672 3.38 35.48 -5.07
N ASP A 673 2.53 35.48 -6.09
CA ASP A 673 2.79 36.09 -7.39
C ASP A 673 1.99 37.40 -7.50
N ALA A 674 2.69 38.53 -7.52
CA ALA A 674 2.07 39.85 -7.56
C ALA A 674 1.35 40.16 -8.88
N ASN A 675 1.76 39.54 -10.00
CA ASN A 675 1.12 39.76 -11.29
C ASN A 675 -0.22 39.03 -11.35
N LEU A 676 -0.25 37.79 -10.86
CA LEU A 676 -1.46 36.97 -10.80
C LEU A 676 -2.33 37.28 -9.58
N LYS A 677 -1.79 38.02 -8.60
CA LYS A 677 -2.42 38.31 -7.30
C LYS A 677 -2.91 37.05 -6.60
N ALA A 678 -2.06 36.02 -6.61
CA ALA A 678 -2.40 34.67 -6.21
C ALA A 678 -1.18 33.96 -5.62
N TRP A 679 -1.36 32.79 -5.02
CA TRP A 679 -0.28 32.04 -4.39
C TRP A 679 0.02 30.76 -5.18
N ARG A 680 1.30 30.39 -5.24
CA ARG A 680 1.73 29.08 -5.71
C ARG A 680 1.30 28.01 -4.71
N HIS A 681 0.70 26.94 -5.20
CA HIS A 681 0.34 25.81 -4.34
C HIS A 681 1.58 25.04 -3.86
N THR A 682 2.52 24.86 -4.78
CA THR A 682 3.75 24.11 -4.58
C THR A 682 4.93 24.85 -5.21
N ASN A 683 6.15 24.44 -4.92
CA ASN A 683 7.36 25.09 -5.44
C ASN A 683 7.44 25.13 -6.99
N THR A 684 6.79 24.17 -7.67
CA THR A 684 6.77 24.01 -9.14
C THR A 684 5.35 24.00 -9.74
N GLY A 685 4.32 24.09 -8.91
CA GLY A 685 2.92 23.89 -9.29
C GLY A 685 2.21 25.17 -9.72
N PRO A 686 0.90 25.08 -9.97
CA PRO A 686 0.12 26.21 -10.45
C PRO A 686 -0.02 27.31 -9.38
N THR A 687 -0.16 28.53 -9.87
CA THR A 687 -0.52 29.71 -9.06
C THR A 687 -2.00 29.98 -9.22
N PHE A 688 -2.75 30.01 -8.11
CA PHE A 688 -4.18 30.33 -8.13
C PHE A 688 -4.63 30.97 -6.80
N TYR A 689 -5.80 31.63 -6.82
CA TYR A 689 -6.39 32.13 -5.59
C TYR A 689 -6.84 30.97 -4.71
N ASP A 690 -6.30 30.89 -3.50
CA ASP A 690 -6.60 29.83 -2.56
C ASP A 690 -7.18 30.41 -1.26
N PRO A 691 -8.48 30.21 -0.95
CA PRO A 691 -9.06 30.67 0.30
C PRO A 691 -8.40 30.03 1.53
N GLN A 692 -7.80 28.84 1.39
CA GLN A 692 -7.05 28.18 2.46
C GLN A 692 -5.68 28.81 2.74
N VAL A 693 -5.18 29.67 1.84
CA VAL A 693 -4.01 30.53 2.09
C VAL A 693 -4.46 31.89 2.61
N ALA A 694 -5.50 32.47 2.00
CA ALA A 694 -5.97 33.81 2.34
C ALA A 694 -6.48 33.91 3.79
N LEU A 695 -7.25 32.93 4.26
CA LEU A 695 -7.77 32.91 5.63
C LEU A 695 -6.66 32.89 6.69
N PRO A 696 -5.69 31.95 6.69
CA PRO A 696 -4.61 31.98 7.65
C PRO A 696 -3.71 33.20 7.55
N LEU A 697 -3.42 33.71 6.34
CA LEU A 697 -2.64 34.95 6.21
C LEU A 697 -3.35 36.13 6.87
N TRP A 698 -4.68 36.21 6.75
CA TRP A 698 -5.46 37.23 7.44
C TRP A 698 -5.39 37.06 8.97
N VAL A 699 -5.72 35.87 9.48
CA VAL A 699 -5.86 35.65 10.93
C VAL A 699 -4.51 35.60 11.64
N LEU A 700 -3.57 34.78 11.15
CA LEU A 700 -2.24 34.64 11.74
C LEU A 700 -1.38 35.90 11.50
N GLY A 701 -1.58 36.60 10.38
CA GLY A 701 -0.93 37.89 10.13
C GLY A 701 -1.27 38.94 11.19
N HIS A 702 -2.54 39.02 11.63
CA HIS A 702 -2.94 39.90 12.75
C HIS A 702 -2.37 39.45 14.10
N ARG A 703 -1.97 38.18 14.22
CA ARG A 703 -1.43 37.59 15.46
C ARG A 703 0.08 37.81 15.60
N LEU A 704 0.74 38.20 14.52
CA LEU A 704 2.10 38.73 14.58
C LEU A 704 2.11 40.12 15.25
N TYR A 705 3.25 40.46 15.84
CA TYR A 705 3.44 41.77 16.44
C TYR A 705 3.23 42.91 15.42
N PRO A 706 2.67 44.06 15.82
CA PRO A 706 2.40 45.19 14.91
C PRO A 706 3.63 45.65 14.10
N GLU A 707 4.80 45.60 14.69
CA GLU A 707 6.09 45.94 14.10
C GLU A 707 6.66 44.87 13.15
N ASP A 708 6.10 43.66 13.15
CA ASP A 708 6.52 42.61 12.23
C ASP A 708 6.08 42.93 10.80
N SER A 709 7.06 43.20 9.93
CA SER A 709 6.81 43.56 8.54
C SER A 709 5.93 42.56 7.78
N ARG A 710 5.96 41.27 8.16
CA ARG A 710 5.14 40.20 7.56
C ARG A 710 3.65 40.43 7.76
N ARG A 711 3.24 41.05 8.88
CA ARG A 711 1.84 41.41 9.11
C ARG A 711 1.32 42.30 7.99
N ARG A 712 2.02 43.40 7.69
CA ARG A 712 1.62 44.33 6.64
C ARG A 712 1.54 43.64 5.27
N VAL A 713 2.53 42.81 4.93
CA VAL A 713 2.58 42.08 3.66
C VAL A 713 1.43 41.09 3.55
N ALA A 714 1.14 40.31 4.61
CA ALA A 714 0.04 39.35 4.64
C ALA A 714 -1.31 40.03 4.35
N LEU A 715 -1.59 41.14 5.03
CA LEU A 715 -2.84 41.88 4.83
C LEU A 715 -2.95 42.48 3.43
N GLN A 716 -1.84 42.98 2.88
CA GLN A 716 -1.81 43.51 1.53
C GLN A 716 -2.08 42.43 0.48
N GLN A 717 -1.37 41.29 0.54
CA GLN A 717 -1.56 40.17 -0.39
C GLN A 717 -3.00 39.67 -0.38
N VAL A 718 -3.60 39.50 0.81
CA VAL A 718 -5.01 39.07 0.94
C VAL A 718 -5.95 40.07 0.29
N ARG A 719 -5.77 41.38 0.55
CA ARG A 719 -6.62 42.42 -0.06
C ARG A 719 -6.54 42.42 -1.58
N GLU A 720 -5.33 42.38 -2.13
CA GLU A 720 -5.10 42.38 -3.58
C GLU A 720 -5.69 41.13 -4.24
N ALA A 721 -5.46 39.96 -3.64
CA ALA A 721 -5.95 38.68 -4.15
C ALA A 721 -7.48 38.58 -4.09
N VAL A 722 -8.09 38.96 -2.97
CA VAL A 722 -9.56 38.98 -2.80
C VAL A 722 -10.21 39.97 -3.77
N SER A 723 -9.63 41.16 -3.93
CA SER A 723 -10.17 42.18 -4.84
C SER A 723 -10.09 41.77 -6.32
N ALA A 724 -9.27 40.77 -6.65
CA ALA A 724 -9.20 40.18 -7.98
C ALA A 724 -10.22 39.05 -8.21
N GLN A 725 -10.95 38.61 -7.17
CA GLN A 725 -11.96 37.55 -7.28
C GLN A 725 -13.38 38.11 -7.42
N PRO A 726 -14.29 37.37 -8.08
CA PRO A 726 -15.72 37.62 -7.97
C PRO A 726 -16.18 37.56 -6.50
N ARG A 727 -17.07 38.46 -6.08
CA ARG A 727 -17.46 38.65 -4.65
C ARG A 727 -17.97 37.39 -3.94
N GLY A 728 -18.64 36.49 -4.65
CA GLY A 728 -19.12 35.21 -4.11
C GLY A 728 -18.07 34.09 -4.01
N ASN A 729 -16.84 34.31 -4.50
CA ASN A 729 -15.82 33.27 -4.67
C ASN A 729 -14.54 33.51 -3.83
N ILE A 730 -14.69 34.10 -2.66
CA ILE A 730 -13.57 34.44 -1.75
C ILE A 730 -13.40 33.44 -0.58
N GLY A 731 -14.23 32.39 -0.56
CA GLY A 731 -14.31 31.43 0.54
C GLY A 731 -15.23 31.90 1.68
N LEU A 732 -16.03 30.96 2.20
CA LEU A 732 -17.01 31.21 3.26
C LEU A 732 -16.34 31.73 4.53
N GLU A 733 -15.28 31.06 4.97
CA GLU A 733 -14.64 31.31 6.25
C GLU A 733 -13.98 32.70 6.29
N LEU A 734 -13.36 33.13 5.19
CA LEU A 734 -12.73 34.45 5.10
C LEU A 734 -13.78 35.57 5.11
N ALA A 735 -14.94 35.38 4.49
CA ALA A 735 -16.01 36.38 4.43
C ALA A 735 -16.50 36.81 5.84
N PHE A 736 -16.39 35.92 6.84
CA PHE A 736 -16.67 36.28 8.24
C PHE A 736 -15.70 37.32 8.82
N TYR A 737 -14.52 37.49 8.25
CA TYR A 737 -13.54 38.48 8.71
C TYR A 737 -13.55 39.78 7.92
N ILE A 738 -13.93 39.73 6.63
CA ILE A 738 -13.68 40.86 5.71
C ILE A 738 -14.92 41.42 5.01
N GLY A 739 -16.10 40.78 5.13
CA GLY A 739 -17.31 41.14 4.40
C GLY A 739 -17.52 40.29 3.13
N GLY A 740 -18.57 40.60 2.34
CA GLY A 740 -18.98 39.80 1.16
C GLY A 740 -19.79 38.55 1.47
N LEU A 741 -20.14 38.34 2.75
CA LEU A 741 -20.83 37.15 3.23
C LEU A 741 -22.19 36.89 2.54
N PRO A 742 -23.06 37.89 2.27
CA PRO A 742 -24.30 37.69 1.51
C PRO A 742 -24.07 37.03 0.14
N SER A 743 -23.16 37.58 -0.67
CA SER A 743 -22.81 37.05 -1.99
C SER A 743 -22.24 35.62 -1.90
N VAL A 744 -21.40 35.36 -0.91
CA VAL A 744 -20.81 34.03 -0.69
C VAL A 744 -21.86 32.99 -0.28
N LEU A 745 -22.79 33.35 0.63
CA LEU A 745 -23.88 32.47 1.04
C LEU A 745 -24.79 32.11 -0.14
N GLN A 746 -25.17 33.11 -0.95
CA GLN A 746 -26.00 32.88 -2.14
C GLN A 746 -25.32 31.94 -3.15
N HIS A 747 -24.02 32.14 -3.41
CA HIS A 747 -23.25 31.27 -4.30
C HIS A 747 -23.14 29.84 -3.73
N TRP A 748 -22.97 29.72 -2.42
CA TRP A 748 -22.87 28.43 -1.74
C TRP A 748 -24.19 27.65 -1.79
N ASP A 749 -25.34 28.30 -1.58
CA ASP A 749 -26.68 27.72 -1.72
C ASP A 749 -26.87 27.10 -3.12
N GLY A 750 -26.55 27.84 -4.18
CA GLY A 750 -26.65 27.38 -5.57
C GLY A 750 -25.73 26.19 -5.87
N THR A 751 -24.52 26.20 -5.30
CA THR A 751 -23.56 25.10 -5.43
C THR A 751 -24.09 23.83 -4.74
N MET A 752 -24.61 23.95 -3.51
CA MET A 752 -25.12 22.80 -2.77
C MET A 752 -26.41 22.24 -3.37
N GLU A 753 -27.27 23.08 -3.94
CA GLU A 753 -28.42 22.63 -4.73
C GLU A 753 -27.98 21.76 -5.92
N SER A 754 -26.93 22.17 -6.62
CA SER A 754 -26.39 21.40 -7.75
C SER A 754 -25.84 20.03 -7.31
N VAL A 755 -25.15 19.96 -6.17
CA VAL A 755 -24.65 18.69 -5.61
C VAL A 755 -25.79 17.77 -5.17
N ARG A 756 -26.85 18.31 -4.54
CA ARG A 756 -28.01 17.53 -4.10
C ARG A 756 -28.75 16.89 -5.27
N LYS A 757 -28.87 17.60 -6.40
CA LYS A 757 -29.56 17.10 -7.61
C LYS A 757 -28.95 15.83 -8.19
N THR A 758 -27.66 15.60 -7.97
CA THR A 758 -26.95 14.40 -8.46
C THR A 758 -26.88 13.28 -7.44
N GLN A 759 -27.43 13.45 -6.23
CA GLN A 759 -27.47 12.42 -5.21
C GLN A 759 -28.44 11.30 -5.60
N ARG A 760 -28.05 10.05 -5.36
CA ARG A 760 -28.89 8.87 -5.60
C ARG A 760 -29.89 8.65 -4.47
N ALA A 761 -30.89 7.80 -4.75
CA ALA A 761 -31.93 7.44 -3.77
C ALA A 761 -31.35 6.73 -2.52
N ASP A 762 -30.26 5.98 -2.67
CA ASP A 762 -29.57 5.32 -1.56
C ASP A 762 -28.68 6.27 -0.72
N GLY A 763 -28.58 7.54 -1.12
CA GLY A 763 -27.78 8.57 -0.46
C GLY A 763 -26.37 8.76 -1.00
N SER A 764 -25.91 7.91 -1.93
CA SER A 764 -24.57 7.97 -2.51
C SER A 764 -24.48 8.91 -3.73
N TRP A 765 -23.25 9.15 -4.22
CA TRP A 765 -22.97 9.80 -5.50
C TRP A 765 -22.21 8.87 -6.43
N GLY A 766 -22.51 8.91 -7.72
CA GLY A 766 -21.79 8.11 -8.71
C GLY A 766 -20.44 8.71 -9.08
N TRP A 767 -19.40 7.90 -9.08
CA TRP A 767 -18.11 8.22 -9.67
C TRP A 767 -18.14 7.97 -11.18
N ASN A 768 -17.52 8.86 -11.95
CA ASN A 768 -17.29 8.67 -13.38
C ASN A 768 -15.83 9.02 -13.70
N PRO A 769 -15.19 8.29 -14.64
CA PRO A 769 -13.85 8.62 -15.07
C PRO A 769 -13.83 10.01 -15.73
N GLU A 770 -12.93 10.88 -15.29
CA GLU A 770 -12.80 12.24 -15.83
C GLU A 770 -12.35 12.24 -17.30
N THR A 771 -11.48 11.28 -17.65
CA THR A 771 -11.03 11.04 -19.03
C THR A 771 -11.01 9.55 -19.32
N PRO A 772 -10.94 9.09 -20.59
CA PRO A 772 -10.85 7.66 -20.92
C PRO A 772 -9.69 6.95 -20.20
N ARG A 773 -8.59 7.65 -19.93
CA ARG A 773 -7.44 7.12 -19.19
C ARG A 773 -7.79 6.75 -17.75
N HIS A 774 -8.71 7.48 -17.10
CA HIS A 774 -9.14 7.24 -15.72
C HIS A 774 -10.05 6.02 -15.57
N ALA A 775 -10.53 5.41 -16.65
CA ALA A 775 -11.36 4.21 -16.59
C ALA A 775 -10.68 3.01 -15.90
N ILE A 776 -9.34 3.04 -15.78
CA ILE A 776 -8.58 2.03 -15.03
C ILE A 776 -8.85 2.06 -13.52
N PHE A 777 -9.37 3.17 -12.99
CA PHE A 777 -9.56 3.37 -11.55
C PHE A 777 -10.85 2.76 -11.00
N GLY A 778 -11.79 2.40 -11.86
CA GLY A 778 -13.03 1.81 -11.41
C GLY A 778 -14.09 1.79 -12.50
N LYS A 779 -15.26 1.28 -12.16
CA LYS A 779 -16.39 1.25 -13.07
C LYS A 779 -17.15 2.57 -13.00
N ALA A 780 -17.50 3.14 -14.16
CA ALA A 780 -18.36 4.31 -14.23
C ALA A 780 -19.72 4.02 -13.56
N GLY A 781 -20.22 4.96 -12.76
CA GLY A 781 -21.40 4.81 -11.94
C GLY A 781 -21.19 4.04 -10.63
N ASP A 782 -19.99 3.56 -10.32
CA ASP A 782 -19.72 3.00 -8.98
C ASP A 782 -19.60 4.10 -7.92
N THR A 783 -19.43 3.75 -6.64
CA THR A 783 -19.26 4.71 -5.53
C THR A 783 -18.37 4.13 -4.44
N ALA A 784 -17.86 5.02 -3.58
CA ALA A 784 -17.01 4.69 -2.45
C ALA A 784 -17.33 5.59 -1.25
N SER A 785 -16.82 5.21 -0.07
CA SER A 785 -17.05 5.95 1.17
C SER A 785 -16.48 7.37 1.12
N GLY A 786 -15.30 7.58 0.56
CA GLY A 786 -14.67 8.88 0.35
C GLY A 786 -15.38 9.71 -0.70
N TRP A 787 -15.75 9.09 -1.83
CA TRP A 787 -16.49 9.78 -2.91
C TRP A 787 -17.84 10.31 -2.44
N THR A 788 -18.59 9.51 -1.67
CA THR A 788 -19.84 9.97 -1.04
C THR A 788 -19.57 10.92 0.13
N GLY A 789 -18.54 10.63 0.93
CA GLY A 789 -18.17 11.39 2.12
C GLY A 789 -17.85 12.85 1.81
N GLN A 790 -17.07 13.14 0.77
CA GLN A 790 -16.71 14.52 0.40
C GLN A 790 -17.95 15.39 0.09
N HIS A 791 -18.98 14.80 -0.55
CA HIS A 791 -20.25 15.48 -0.80
C HIS A 791 -21.06 15.63 0.49
N ALA A 792 -21.12 14.58 1.30
CA ALA A 792 -21.81 14.59 2.59
C ALA A 792 -21.25 15.64 3.55
N ALA A 793 -19.93 15.79 3.65
CA ALA A 793 -19.29 16.79 4.51
C ALA A 793 -19.63 18.23 4.07
N ARG A 794 -19.61 18.52 2.76
CA ARG A 794 -19.96 19.84 2.21
C ARG A 794 -21.44 20.17 2.45
N ILE A 795 -22.33 19.21 2.21
CA ILE A 795 -23.77 19.36 2.44
C ILE A 795 -24.07 19.48 3.94
N GLY A 796 -23.33 18.74 4.78
CA GLY A 796 -23.45 18.80 6.24
C GLY A 796 -23.08 20.15 6.80
N GLN A 797 -21.94 20.71 6.38
CA GLN A 797 -21.51 22.06 6.75
C GLN A 797 -22.57 23.09 6.36
N HIS A 798 -23.12 22.96 5.14
CA HIS A 798 -24.20 23.82 4.66
C HIS A 798 -25.46 23.70 5.51
N ALA A 799 -25.93 22.48 5.77
CA ALA A 799 -27.10 22.21 6.60
C ALA A 799 -26.94 22.80 8.01
N ARG A 800 -25.76 22.65 8.61
CA ARG A 800 -25.44 23.15 9.95
C ARG A 800 -25.44 24.67 10.03
N ILE A 801 -24.80 25.36 9.09
CA ILE A 801 -24.65 26.83 9.14
C ILE A 801 -25.95 27.54 8.73
N THR A 802 -26.67 27.03 7.74
CA THR A 802 -27.84 27.71 7.16
C THR A 802 -29.19 27.18 7.67
N LEU A 803 -29.18 26.04 8.36
CA LEU A 803 -30.38 25.27 8.71
C LEU A 803 -31.26 24.89 7.49
N ASN A 804 -30.67 24.80 6.30
CA ASN A 804 -31.39 24.42 5.08
C ASN A 804 -31.96 22.98 5.20
N PRO A 805 -33.30 22.80 5.11
CA PRO A 805 -33.93 21.50 5.33
C PRO A 805 -33.58 20.47 4.25
N ALA A 806 -33.44 20.88 2.98
CA ALA A 806 -33.08 19.98 1.89
C ALA A 806 -31.64 19.46 2.01
N SER A 807 -30.70 20.30 2.45
CA SER A 807 -29.34 19.86 2.80
C SER A 807 -29.35 18.89 3.98
N ARG A 808 -30.14 19.17 5.02
CA ARG A 808 -30.27 18.25 6.16
C ARG A 808 -30.78 16.88 5.71
N GLU A 809 -31.85 16.83 4.91
CA GLU A 809 -32.39 15.57 4.40
C GLU A 809 -31.37 14.80 3.52
N SER A 810 -30.66 15.51 2.65
CA SER A 810 -29.62 14.93 1.81
C SER A 810 -28.45 14.37 2.62
N LEU A 811 -28.00 15.07 3.67
CA LEU A 811 -27.01 14.58 4.62
C LEU A 811 -27.47 13.28 5.27
N MET A 812 -28.70 13.23 5.78
CA MET A 812 -29.25 12.04 6.45
C MET A 812 -29.25 10.81 5.56
N ARG A 813 -29.59 10.95 4.27
CA ARG A 813 -29.48 9.85 3.30
C ARG A 813 -28.03 9.42 3.10
N ALA A 814 -27.10 10.36 2.96
CA ALA A 814 -25.68 10.04 2.80
C ALA A 814 -25.11 9.31 4.02
N LEU A 815 -25.50 9.71 5.24
CA LEU A 815 -25.08 9.02 6.46
C LEU A 815 -25.59 7.57 6.52
N ASN A 816 -26.82 7.31 6.06
CA ASN A 816 -27.34 5.94 5.96
C ASN A 816 -26.49 5.05 5.04
N PHE A 817 -25.95 5.61 3.95
CA PHE A 817 -25.00 4.92 3.10
C PHE A 817 -23.65 4.70 3.83
N LEU A 818 -23.10 5.75 4.45
CA LEU A 818 -21.79 5.72 5.11
C LEU A 818 -21.74 4.76 6.33
N MET A 819 -22.84 4.61 7.07
CA MET A 819 -22.92 3.65 8.19
C MET A 819 -22.78 2.18 7.74
N ARG A 820 -22.99 1.88 6.46
CA ARG A 820 -22.83 0.52 5.91
C ARG A 820 -21.42 0.26 5.38
N GLN A 821 -20.63 1.32 5.20
CA GLN A 821 -19.27 1.20 4.69
C GLN A 821 -18.34 0.71 5.79
N ARG A 822 -17.41 -0.18 5.42
CA ARG A 822 -16.46 -0.83 6.34
C ARG A 822 -15.06 -0.23 6.23
N ARG A 823 -14.65 0.12 5.02
CA ARG A 823 -13.32 0.63 4.70
C ARG A 823 -13.37 2.10 4.24
N PRO A 824 -12.42 2.95 4.65
CA PRO A 824 -12.22 4.27 4.03
C PRO A 824 -11.57 4.09 2.65
N GLU A 825 -12.19 4.58 1.58
CA GLU A 825 -11.72 4.40 0.19
C GLU A 825 -12.27 5.48 -0.75
N GLY A 826 -11.55 5.79 -1.83
CA GLY A 826 -12.08 6.52 -2.99
C GLY A 826 -12.25 8.03 -2.85
N ALA A 827 -11.34 8.70 -2.14
CA ALA A 827 -11.30 10.16 -2.07
C ALA A 827 -10.28 10.78 -3.06
N GLN A 828 -9.28 10.02 -3.51
CA GLN A 828 -8.18 10.49 -4.37
C GLN A 828 -8.22 9.98 -5.83
N THR A 829 -9.40 9.92 -6.45
CA THR A 829 -9.60 9.26 -7.75
C THR A 829 -9.01 9.99 -8.97
N TRP A 830 -8.33 11.13 -8.77
CA TRP A 830 -7.55 11.80 -9.81
C TRP A 830 -6.30 11.01 -10.21
N GLU A 831 -5.79 10.13 -9.35
CA GLU A 831 -4.59 9.32 -9.67
C GLU A 831 -4.63 7.89 -9.09
N LEU A 832 -5.67 7.54 -8.34
CA LEU A 832 -5.78 6.28 -7.62
C LEU A 832 -7.10 5.53 -7.90
N PRO A 833 -7.11 4.19 -7.80
CA PRO A 833 -8.32 3.39 -7.91
C PRO A 833 -9.41 3.78 -6.89
N LEU A 834 -10.67 3.74 -7.30
CA LEU A 834 -11.84 4.13 -6.48
C LEU A 834 -11.95 3.34 -5.18
N HIS A 835 -11.57 2.07 -5.16
CA HIS A 835 -11.69 1.21 -3.97
C HIS A 835 -10.37 1.00 -3.23
N VAL A 836 -9.32 1.78 -3.54
CA VAL A 836 -8.09 1.73 -2.75
C VAL A 836 -8.38 2.22 -1.33
N PRO A 837 -7.82 1.59 -0.28
CA PRO A 837 -7.94 2.13 1.07
C PRO A 837 -7.30 3.52 1.14
N ASP A 838 -8.03 4.53 1.62
CA ASP A 838 -7.73 5.95 1.42
C ASP A 838 -8.04 6.80 2.66
N LEU A 839 -7.02 7.47 3.22
CA LEU A 839 -7.13 8.25 4.45
C LEU A 839 -8.13 9.42 4.32
N LEU A 840 -8.24 10.09 3.17
CA LEU A 840 -9.09 11.29 3.03
C LEU A 840 -10.58 10.98 3.15
N ALA A 841 -11.01 9.74 2.94
CA ALA A 841 -12.39 9.35 3.20
C ALA A 841 -12.80 9.56 4.67
N VAL A 842 -11.84 9.41 5.60
CA VAL A 842 -12.05 9.48 7.05
C VAL A 842 -12.47 10.88 7.53
N PRO A 843 -11.69 11.97 7.30
CA PRO A 843 -12.09 13.30 7.75
C PRO A 843 -13.42 13.76 7.15
N TYR A 844 -13.76 13.34 5.93
CA TYR A 844 -15.06 13.67 5.36
C TYR A 844 -16.21 13.00 6.12
N ALA A 845 -16.08 11.72 6.43
CA ALA A 845 -17.07 11.01 7.24
C ALA A 845 -17.20 11.62 8.65
N ILE A 846 -16.08 11.85 9.34
CA ILE A 846 -16.08 12.48 10.68
C ILE A 846 -16.86 13.79 10.65
N ASN A 847 -16.56 14.68 9.70
CA ASN A 847 -17.22 15.98 9.63
C ASN A 847 -18.72 15.86 9.35
N ALA A 848 -19.13 14.99 8.42
CA ALA A 848 -20.55 14.76 8.11
C ALA A 848 -21.33 14.23 9.32
N PHE A 849 -20.76 13.28 10.07
CA PHE A 849 -21.36 12.75 11.29
C PHE A 849 -21.43 13.80 12.42
N LEU A 850 -20.38 14.60 12.61
CA LEU A 850 -20.39 15.69 13.60
C LEU A 850 -21.38 16.81 13.23
N ASP A 851 -21.56 17.10 11.94
CA ASP A 851 -22.60 18.03 11.48
C ASP A 851 -24.01 17.51 11.83
N ALA A 852 -24.26 16.22 11.61
CA ALA A 852 -25.53 15.61 12.00
C ALA A 852 -25.74 15.61 13.51
N TYR A 853 -24.72 15.26 14.31
CA TYR A 853 -24.82 15.35 15.77
C TYR A 853 -25.22 16.75 16.24
N GLN A 854 -24.61 17.81 15.69
CA GLN A 854 -24.98 19.18 16.06
C GLN A 854 -26.40 19.55 15.65
N LEU A 855 -26.87 19.07 14.49
CA LEU A 855 -28.22 19.32 13.99
C LEU A 855 -29.31 18.55 14.75
N THR A 856 -29.06 17.30 15.13
CA THR A 856 -30.07 16.40 15.73
C THR A 856 -29.98 16.30 17.24
N GLY A 857 -28.77 16.37 17.80
CA GLY A 857 -28.47 16.06 19.20
C GLY A 857 -28.33 14.57 19.50
N GLU A 858 -28.42 13.69 18.50
CA GLU A 858 -28.40 12.24 18.69
C GLU A 858 -26.97 11.68 18.82
N SER A 859 -26.63 11.10 19.98
CA SER A 859 -25.26 10.67 20.31
C SER A 859 -24.69 9.61 19.36
N HIS A 860 -25.53 8.79 18.72
CA HIS A 860 -25.08 7.74 17.83
C HIS A 860 -24.26 8.29 16.63
N TYR A 861 -24.53 9.53 16.17
CA TYR A 861 -23.71 10.15 15.12
C TYR A 861 -22.28 10.44 15.62
N ARG A 862 -22.11 10.82 16.89
CA ARG A 862 -20.80 11.01 17.50
C ARG A 862 -20.05 9.70 17.64
N GLU A 863 -20.74 8.62 17.99
CA GLU A 863 -20.18 7.26 18.03
C GLU A 863 -19.71 6.82 16.63
N TRP A 864 -20.45 7.13 15.57
CA TRP A 864 -20.03 6.90 14.20
C TRP A 864 -18.83 7.77 13.79
N ALA A 865 -18.78 9.04 14.19
CA ALA A 865 -17.61 9.89 13.95
C ALA A 865 -16.35 9.30 14.60
N GLU A 866 -16.46 8.79 15.83
CA GLU A 866 -15.37 8.10 16.52
C GLU A 866 -14.96 6.78 15.83
N ARG A 867 -15.94 5.99 15.38
CA ARG A 867 -15.66 4.76 14.60
C ARG A 867 -14.91 5.09 13.31
N TRP A 868 -15.28 6.16 12.61
CA TRP A 868 -14.55 6.64 11.43
C TRP A 868 -13.15 7.16 11.78
N ALA A 869 -12.99 7.88 12.88
CA ALA A 869 -11.66 8.29 13.35
C ALA A 869 -10.75 7.07 13.57
N LEU A 870 -11.22 6.02 14.24
CA LEU A 870 -10.44 4.79 14.38
C LEU A 870 -10.00 4.22 13.01
N ARG A 871 -10.82 4.30 11.97
CA ARG A 871 -10.50 3.81 10.62
C ARG A 871 -9.37 4.59 9.93
N GLY A 872 -9.04 5.80 10.38
CA GLY A 872 -7.89 6.57 9.89
C GLY A 872 -6.57 6.21 10.59
N VAL A 873 -6.62 5.63 11.78
CA VAL A 873 -5.42 5.28 12.56
C VAL A 873 -4.46 4.32 11.83
N PRO A 874 -4.92 3.31 11.05
CA PRO A 874 -4.03 2.45 10.27
C PRO A 874 -3.13 3.16 9.25
N PHE A 875 -3.37 4.43 8.95
CA PHE A 875 -2.54 5.24 8.05
C PHE A 875 -1.49 6.07 8.79
N VAL A 876 -1.50 6.08 10.12
CA VAL A 876 -0.64 6.92 10.97
C VAL A 876 0.41 6.08 11.67
N TYR A 877 1.67 6.50 11.59
CA TYR A 877 2.74 5.90 12.37
C TYR A 877 2.60 6.21 13.87
N LEU A 878 2.28 5.20 14.68
CA LEU A 878 2.12 5.34 16.14
C LEU A 878 3.40 5.04 16.93
N TRP A 879 4.47 4.67 16.25
CA TRP A 879 5.76 4.30 16.84
C TRP A 879 6.91 4.96 16.07
N SER A 880 8.14 4.81 16.56
CA SER A 880 9.33 5.42 15.95
C SER A 880 10.53 4.49 15.99
N ALA A 881 11.30 4.41 14.90
CA ALA A 881 12.67 3.90 15.00
C ALA A 881 13.60 4.98 15.57
N PRO A 882 14.62 4.62 16.38
CA PRO A 882 15.54 5.60 16.98
C PRO A 882 16.26 6.51 15.97
N ASP A 883 16.48 6.01 14.75
CA ASP A 883 17.12 6.69 13.63
C ASP A 883 16.11 7.27 12.62
N ARG A 884 14.84 7.39 12.99
CA ARG A 884 13.76 7.96 12.16
C ARG A 884 12.96 9.01 12.92
N PRO A 885 13.48 10.24 13.05
CA PRO A 885 12.82 11.31 13.82
C PRO A 885 11.46 11.74 13.24
N ILE A 886 11.30 11.69 11.90
CA ILE A 886 10.06 12.09 11.18
C ILE A 886 9.02 10.94 11.15
N MET A 887 9.25 9.80 11.81
CA MET A 887 8.35 8.65 11.73
C MET A 887 7.06 8.84 12.53
N ARG A 888 7.14 9.13 13.83
CA ARG A 888 5.94 9.19 14.68
C ARG A 888 5.04 10.35 14.28
N GLY A 889 3.77 10.05 14.00
CA GLY A 889 2.81 11.04 13.50
C GLY A 889 2.85 11.27 11.98
N ALA A 890 3.80 10.66 11.27
CA ALA A 890 3.76 10.65 9.82
C ALA A 890 2.54 9.85 9.35
N THR A 891 1.98 10.26 8.21
CA THR A 891 0.77 9.68 7.65
C THR A 891 1.00 9.26 6.21
N ILE A 892 0.61 8.03 5.85
CA ILE A 892 0.58 7.61 4.44
C ILE A 892 -0.81 7.90 3.86
N PRO A 893 -0.93 8.20 2.55
CA PRO A 893 -2.21 8.63 1.96
C PRO A 893 -3.15 7.44 1.74
N VAL A 894 -2.63 6.36 1.15
CA VAL A 894 -3.40 5.21 0.70
C VAL A 894 -2.63 3.90 0.86
N PHE A 895 -3.32 2.76 0.82
CA PHE A 895 -2.70 1.44 0.71
C PHE A 895 -2.65 0.99 -0.76
N GLY A 896 -1.96 1.77 -1.60
CA GLY A 896 -1.89 1.52 -3.04
C GLY A 896 -0.81 2.29 -3.77
N VAL A 897 -0.92 2.32 -5.10
CA VAL A 897 0.09 2.84 -6.02
C VAL A 897 -0.56 3.80 -7.02
N THR A 898 -0.01 5.00 -7.18
CA THR A 898 -0.42 5.97 -8.20
C THR A 898 -0.39 5.33 -9.59
N TRP A 899 -1.48 5.45 -10.36
CA TRP A 899 -1.66 4.81 -11.67
C TRP A 899 -1.37 3.29 -11.68
N LEU A 900 -1.56 2.62 -10.53
CA LEU A 900 -1.24 1.22 -10.26
C LEU A 900 0.26 0.87 -10.30
N ASN A 901 1.12 1.63 -10.97
CA ASN A 901 2.52 1.23 -11.21
C ASN A 901 3.56 2.36 -11.12
N GLN A 902 3.19 3.59 -10.79
CA GLN A 902 4.11 4.73 -10.82
C GLN A 902 4.77 4.99 -9.46
N GLN A 903 3.98 5.31 -8.43
CA GLN A 903 4.50 5.63 -7.09
C GLN A 903 3.81 4.77 -6.03
N PRO A 904 4.53 3.82 -5.39
CA PRO A 904 3.98 3.09 -4.26
C PRO A 904 3.99 3.96 -3.00
N TRP A 905 2.86 4.02 -2.29
CA TRP A 905 2.72 4.83 -1.07
C TRP A 905 3.02 4.08 0.22
N PHE A 906 3.34 2.78 0.13
CA PHE A 906 3.71 1.95 1.28
C PHE A 906 5.02 2.43 1.92
N GLY A 907 4.95 3.00 3.12
CA GLY A 907 6.10 3.57 3.82
C GLY A 907 6.56 4.95 3.35
N VAL A 908 5.72 5.63 2.55
CA VAL A 908 5.95 7.01 2.08
C VAL A 908 4.87 7.89 2.69
N ALA A 909 5.31 8.78 3.58
CA ALA A 909 4.44 9.73 4.24
C ALA A 909 4.05 10.86 3.28
N VAL A 910 2.77 11.20 3.23
CA VAL A 910 2.19 12.31 2.48
C VAL A 910 1.39 13.16 3.45
N GLN A 911 2.12 14.02 4.16
CA GLN A 911 1.66 14.56 5.44
C GLN A 911 0.45 15.49 5.34
N TRP A 912 0.22 16.07 4.16
CA TRP A 912 -0.94 16.91 3.92
C TRP A 912 -2.26 16.15 4.10
N ASN A 913 -2.30 14.84 3.79
CA ASN A 913 -3.47 13.98 4.04
C ASN A 913 -3.71 13.83 5.55
N GLY A 914 -2.64 13.62 6.31
CA GLY A 914 -2.65 13.63 7.77
C GLY A 914 -3.17 14.94 8.34
N LEU A 915 -2.81 16.09 7.78
CA LEU A 915 -3.29 17.39 8.27
C LEU A 915 -4.81 17.58 8.08
N VAL A 916 -5.38 17.09 6.97
CA VAL A 916 -6.85 17.06 6.79
C VAL A 916 -7.51 16.19 7.86
N TYR A 917 -6.91 15.03 8.16
CA TYR A 917 -7.37 14.14 9.22
C TYR A 917 -7.24 14.77 10.62
N ALA A 918 -6.09 15.36 10.95
CA ALA A 918 -5.83 16.03 12.21
C ALA A 918 -6.82 17.17 12.48
N ARG A 919 -7.17 17.96 11.45
CA ARG A 919 -8.19 19.00 11.54
C ARG A 919 -9.56 18.44 11.94
N ALA A 920 -9.97 17.31 11.37
CA ALA A 920 -11.21 16.63 11.76
C ALA A 920 -11.13 16.02 13.17
N LEU A 921 -9.95 15.52 13.59
CA LEU A 921 -9.72 15.00 14.93
C LEU A 921 -9.78 16.08 16.02
N TYR A 922 -9.26 17.28 15.77
CA TYR A 922 -9.42 18.41 16.70
C TYR A 922 -10.89 18.70 16.95
N ARG A 923 -11.70 18.75 15.88
CA ARG A 923 -13.15 18.95 15.96
C ARG A 923 -13.85 17.82 16.73
N LEU A 924 -13.47 16.56 16.48
CA LEU A 924 -14.01 15.41 17.22
C LEU A 924 -13.66 15.48 18.70
N ALA A 925 -12.42 15.83 19.05
CA ALA A 925 -11.98 15.92 20.44
C ALA A 925 -12.78 16.95 21.25
N GLU A 926 -13.15 18.08 20.63
CA GLU A 926 -14.01 19.09 21.27
C GLU A 926 -15.45 18.61 21.48
N GLN A 927 -15.99 17.81 20.55
CA GLN A 927 -17.39 17.35 20.58
C GLN A 927 -17.58 16.02 21.29
N ASN A 928 -16.48 15.30 21.55
CA ASN A 928 -16.46 14.03 22.27
C ASN A 928 -15.36 13.99 23.35
N PRO A 929 -15.38 14.90 24.35
CA PRO A 929 -14.35 14.96 25.39
C PRO A 929 -14.30 13.71 26.29
N GLU A 930 -15.41 12.96 26.37
CA GLU A 930 -15.54 11.72 27.14
C GLU A 930 -15.02 10.47 26.39
N SER A 931 -14.44 10.66 25.19
CA SER A 931 -13.87 9.56 24.42
C SER A 931 -12.81 8.80 25.25
N PRO A 932 -12.76 7.46 25.18
CA PRO A 932 -11.65 6.70 25.75
C PRO A 932 -10.33 6.93 25.00
N PHE A 933 -10.37 7.63 23.86
CA PHE A 933 -9.23 7.91 23.00
C PHE A 933 -8.90 9.40 23.01
N ASP A 934 -7.64 9.73 23.27
CA ASP A 934 -7.16 11.12 23.24
C ASP A 934 -6.94 11.59 21.79
N TRP A 935 -8.05 11.89 21.10
CA TRP A 935 -8.07 12.34 19.71
C TRP A 935 -7.27 13.61 19.49
N ARG A 936 -7.26 14.51 20.48
CA ARG A 936 -6.46 15.73 20.44
C ARG A 936 -4.98 15.42 20.43
N ARG A 937 -4.52 14.47 21.26
CA ARG A 937 -3.11 14.04 21.27
C ARG A 937 -2.68 13.45 19.93
N LEU A 938 -3.53 12.66 19.27
CA LEU A 938 -3.22 12.15 17.93
C LEU A 938 -3.12 13.30 16.91
N ALA A 939 -4.06 14.25 16.94
CA ALA A 939 -4.02 15.44 16.10
C ALA A 939 -2.76 16.29 16.32
N ASP A 940 -2.36 16.50 17.59
CA ASP A 940 -1.12 17.19 17.95
C ASP A 940 0.12 16.45 17.45
N THR A 941 0.11 15.11 17.48
CA THR A 941 1.21 14.27 17.00
C THR A 941 1.41 14.42 15.50
N ILE A 942 0.31 14.38 14.72
CA ILE A 942 0.35 14.59 13.27
C ILE A 942 0.76 16.03 12.92
N THR A 943 0.22 17.01 13.65
CA THR A 943 0.50 18.44 13.42
C THR A 943 1.97 18.77 13.67
N LEU A 944 2.53 18.31 14.79
CA LEU A 944 3.93 18.56 15.11
C LEU A 944 4.89 17.78 14.22
N ASN A 945 4.50 16.60 13.73
CA ASN A 945 5.25 15.91 12.69
C ASN A 945 5.33 16.75 11.40
N ALA A 946 4.22 17.35 10.96
CA ALA A 946 4.22 18.24 9.79
C ALA A 946 5.09 19.49 10.00
N VAL A 947 5.04 20.09 11.20
CA VAL A 947 5.92 21.20 11.57
C VAL A 947 7.39 20.77 11.47
N GLN A 948 7.76 19.60 12.00
CA GLN A 948 9.14 19.08 11.89
C GLN A 948 9.62 18.89 10.45
N GLN A 949 8.70 18.63 9.51
CA GLN A 949 9.03 18.51 8.09
C GLN A 949 9.16 19.86 7.35
N GLN A 950 8.77 20.98 7.97
CA GLN A 950 8.93 22.30 7.32
C GLN A 950 10.40 22.69 7.20
N GLU A 951 10.78 23.15 6.01
CA GLU A 951 12.07 23.76 5.71
C GLU A 951 12.28 25.01 6.58
N TRP A 952 13.44 25.10 7.24
CA TRP A 952 13.79 26.20 8.13
C TRP A 952 15.20 26.69 7.83
N THR A 953 15.37 28.00 7.57
CA THR A 953 16.65 28.69 7.33
C THR A 953 17.74 27.76 6.75
N SER A 954 17.47 27.16 5.58
CA SER A 954 18.34 26.13 4.99
C SER A 954 19.15 26.70 3.83
N GLU A 955 20.43 26.33 3.74
CA GLU A 955 21.24 26.57 2.53
C GLU A 955 20.75 25.71 1.35
N ARG A 956 20.03 24.62 1.65
CA ARG A 956 19.57 23.62 0.67
C ARG A 956 18.50 24.20 -0.26
N TYR A 957 17.43 24.77 0.31
CA TYR A 957 16.32 25.36 -0.46
C TYR A 957 15.82 26.67 0.20
N PRO A 958 16.63 27.74 0.22
CA PRO A 958 16.28 28.98 0.92
C PRO A 958 15.00 29.64 0.38
N ALA A 959 14.66 29.42 -0.89
CA ALA A 959 13.44 29.94 -1.51
C ALA A 959 12.16 29.23 -1.03
N HIS A 960 12.27 28.08 -0.37
CA HIS A 960 11.13 27.25 0.07
C HIS A 960 10.95 27.28 1.60
N GLU A 961 11.54 28.27 2.29
CA GLU A 961 11.42 28.41 3.74
C GLU A 961 9.94 28.37 4.20
N GLY A 962 9.64 27.47 5.14
CA GLY A 962 8.32 27.25 5.69
C GLY A 962 7.39 26.34 4.88
N MET A 963 7.80 25.95 3.67
CA MET A 963 7.17 24.85 2.93
C MET A 963 7.57 23.50 3.53
N TYR A 964 6.85 22.43 3.19
CA TYR A 964 7.13 21.06 3.64
C TYR A 964 6.97 20.09 2.48
N PRO A 965 7.68 18.95 2.46
CA PRO A 965 7.64 18.03 1.33
C PRO A 965 6.25 17.41 1.13
N ASP A 966 5.88 17.22 -0.13
CA ASP A 966 4.70 16.43 -0.51
C ASP A 966 4.86 14.97 -0.08
N ALA A 967 6.06 14.40 -0.25
CA ALA A 967 6.33 13.00 0.06
C ALA A 967 7.67 12.79 0.80
N PHE A 968 7.62 12.08 1.93
CA PHE A 968 8.79 11.70 2.73
C PHE A 968 8.86 10.19 2.94
N SER A 969 9.97 9.56 2.56
CA SER A 969 10.15 8.12 2.69
C SER A 969 10.63 7.75 4.09
N ILE A 970 9.80 7.06 4.87
CA ILE A 970 10.19 6.55 6.18
C ILE A 970 11.27 5.48 6.05
N VAL A 971 11.22 4.69 4.98
CA VAL A 971 12.22 3.66 4.69
C VAL A 971 13.59 4.30 4.44
N LYS A 972 13.68 5.27 3.52
CA LYS A 972 14.94 5.95 3.17
C LYS A 972 15.39 6.93 4.25
N GLY A 973 14.48 7.48 5.04
CA GLY A 973 14.77 8.53 6.02
C GLY A 973 15.02 9.90 5.39
N ALA A 974 14.44 10.17 4.21
CA ALA A 974 14.61 11.40 3.44
C ALA A 974 13.36 11.67 2.57
N GLU A 975 13.28 12.87 1.97
CA GLU A 975 12.31 13.18 0.92
C GLU A 975 12.29 12.09 -0.16
N GLU A 976 11.09 11.68 -0.58
CA GLU A 976 10.94 10.70 -1.66
C GLU A 976 11.31 11.33 -3.01
N TYR A 977 10.89 12.58 -3.19
CA TYR A 977 11.26 13.50 -4.27
C TYR A 977 11.11 14.93 -3.76
N HIS A 978 11.74 15.88 -4.45
CA HIS A 978 11.69 17.28 -4.06
C HIS A 978 10.49 17.99 -4.72
N TRP A 979 9.39 18.09 -3.99
CA TRP A 979 8.20 18.83 -4.38
C TRP A 979 7.55 19.36 -3.10
N ASP A 980 7.81 20.63 -2.79
CA ASP A 980 7.36 21.21 -1.53
C ASP A 980 6.00 21.88 -1.67
N LEU A 981 5.18 21.73 -0.63
CA LEU A 981 3.84 22.28 -0.48
C LEU A 981 3.87 23.53 0.40
N ASN A 982 3.08 24.54 0.03
CA ASN A 982 2.87 25.66 0.94
C ASN A 982 2.17 25.20 2.24
N PRO A 983 2.40 25.85 3.39
CA PRO A 983 1.92 25.35 4.68
C PRO A 983 0.44 25.65 4.97
N ARG A 984 -0.43 25.74 3.94
CA ARG A 984 -1.86 26.08 4.07
C ARG A 984 -2.63 25.16 5.03
N LEU A 985 -2.26 23.88 5.08
CA LEU A 985 -2.89 22.90 5.97
C LEU A 985 -2.25 22.83 7.37
N VAL A 986 -1.00 23.30 7.52
CA VAL A 986 -0.35 23.39 8.84
C VAL A 986 -1.00 24.51 9.66
N ALA A 987 -1.38 25.60 9.01
CA ALA A 987 -1.92 26.80 9.64
C ALA A 987 -3.20 26.59 10.50
N PRO A 988 -4.28 25.92 10.02
CA PRO A 988 -5.43 25.62 10.87
C PRO A 988 -5.08 24.65 12.01
N CYS A 989 -4.22 23.66 11.77
CA CYS A 989 -3.84 22.67 12.77
C CYS A 989 -2.99 23.28 13.91
N ILE A 990 -2.03 24.16 13.59
CA ILE A 990 -1.22 24.84 14.61
C ILE A 990 -2.05 25.83 15.43
N ALA A 991 -3.04 26.50 14.82
CA ALA A 991 -3.98 27.33 15.55
C ALA A 991 -4.79 26.50 16.55
N GLN A 992 -5.34 25.37 16.09
CA GLN A 992 -6.11 24.45 16.93
C GLN A 992 -5.27 23.91 18.09
N ARG A 993 -4.01 23.52 17.84
CA ARG A 993 -3.03 23.15 18.87
C ARG A 993 -2.89 24.24 19.94
N LEU A 994 -2.79 25.51 19.51
CA LEU A 994 -2.72 26.70 20.35
C LEU A 994 -4.07 27.11 20.98
N ARG A 995 -5.10 26.25 20.91
CA ARG A 995 -6.41 26.41 21.56
C ARG A 995 -7.23 27.57 20.99
N PHE A 996 -7.10 27.85 19.70
CA PHE A 996 -8.00 28.75 18.99
C PHE A 996 -8.30 28.25 17.57
N ALA A 997 -9.39 28.72 16.96
CA ALA A 997 -9.74 28.38 15.58
C ALA A 997 -9.56 29.61 14.67
N ILE A 998 -8.99 29.39 13.48
CA ILE A 998 -8.99 30.40 12.39
C ILE A 998 -10.30 30.36 11.59
N GLU A 999 -11.06 29.28 11.72
CA GLU A 999 -12.34 29.10 11.04
C GLU A 999 -13.48 29.55 11.96
N PRO A 1000 -14.57 30.09 11.40
CA PRO A 1000 -15.77 30.40 12.18
C PRO A 1000 -16.37 29.13 12.78
N GLN A 1001 -16.76 29.22 14.05
CA GLN A 1001 -17.45 28.16 14.78
C GLN A 1001 -18.95 28.38 14.71
N THR A 1002 -19.73 27.29 14.73
CA THR A 1002 -21.19 27.36 14.80
C THR A 1002 -21.69 26.67 16.03
N VAL A 1003 -22.60 27.33 16.75
CA VAL A 1003 -23.36 26.75 17.86
C VAL A 1003 -24.82 26.66 17.44
N ILE A 1004 -25.45 25.51 17.68
CA ILE A 1004 -26.87 25.29 17.45
C ILE A 1004 -27.61 25.46 18.77
N ALA A 1005 -28.26 26.61 18.94
CA ALA A 1005 -29.13 26.87 20.07
C ALA A 1005 -30.52 26.28 19.84
N ARG A 1006 -31.09 25.63 20.86
CA ARG A 1006 -32.40 24.97 20.79
C ARG A 1006 -33.40 25.67 21.70
N ARG A 1007 -34.61 25.92 21.20
CA ARG A 1007 -35.77 26.36 22.00
C ARG A 1007 -37.00 25.59 21.56
N GLY A 1008 -37.41 24.60 22.36
CA GLY A 1008 -38.42 23.62 21.93
C GLY A 1008 -37.96 22.86 20.69
N THR A 1009 -38.78 22.83 19.64
CA THR A 1009 -38.46 22.19 18.35
C THR A 1009 -37.64 23.08 17.41
N ARG A 1010 -37.43 24.35 17.77
CA ARG A 1010 -36.77 25.33 16.92
C ARG A 1010 -35.26 25.32 17.10
N LEU A 1011 -34.55 25.37 15.98
CA LEU A 1011 -33.10 25.49 15.92
C LEU A 1011 -32.73 26.91 15.47
N VAL A 1012 -31.73 27.48 16.12
CA VAL A 1012 -31.04 28.69 15.67
C VAL A 1012 -29.56 28.37 15.55
N ALA A 1013 -28.97 28.65 14.39
CA ALA A 1013 -27.55 28.44 14.14
C ALA A 1013 -26.84 29.79 14.18
N CYS A 1014 -25.95 29.97 15.15
CA CYS A 1014 -25.11 31.15 15.27
C CYS A 1014 -23.70 30.78 14.81
N THR A 1015 -23.17 31.48 13.81
CA THR A 1015 -21.82 31.23 13.27
C THR A 1015 -20.98 32.48 13.35
N ALA A 1016 -19.82 32.40 14.00
CA ALA A 1016 -18.87 33.50 14.12
C ALA A 1016 -17.44 32.99 14.38
N PRO A 1017 -16.40 33.73 13.94
CA PRO A 1017 -15.05 33.51 14.43
C PRO A 1017 -14.96 33.68 15.95
N GLY A 1018 -14.43 32.68 16.65
CA GLY A 1018 -14.25 32.75 18.09
C GLY A 1018 -15.53 32.64 18.94
N LEU A 1019 -16.63 32.17 18.35
CA LEU A 1019 -17.88 31.90 19.08
C LEU A 1019 -17.67 30.87 20.20
N GLN A 1020 -17.96 31.26 21.44
CA GLN A 1020 -17.81 30.38 22.61
C GLN A 1020 -19.14 29.70 22.97
N SER A 1021 -20.22 30.46 22.96
CA SER A 1021 -21.56 29.98 23.32
C SER A 1021 -22.63 30.76 22.55
N ALA A 1022 -23.82 30.16 22.42
CA ALA A 1022 -25.02 30.81 21.91
C ALA A 1022 -26.23 30.20 22.62
N GLU A 1023 -26.89 30.99 23.46
CA GLU A 1023 -27.94 30.50 24.36
C GLU A 1023 -29.16 31.43 24.35
N TRP A 1024 -30.31 30.88 24.74
CA TRP A 1024 -31.54 31.63 24.87
C TRP A 1024 -31.68 32.21 26.29
N GLU A 1025 -31.78 33.53 26.39
CA GLU A 1025 -32.19 34.24 27.61
C GLU A 1025 -33.57 34.87 27.41
N GLY A 1026 -34.62 34.14 27.77
CA GLY A 1026 -35.99 34.55 27.50
C GLY A 1026 -36.27 34.57 25.99
N GLU A 1027 -36.52 35.76 25.43
CA GLU A 1027 -36.70 35.95 23.98
C GLU A 1027 -35.43 36.38 23.25
N ARG A 1028 -34.33 36.58 23.97
CA ARG A 1028 -33.06 37.03 23.39
C ARG A 1028 -32.13 35.85 23.14
N MET A 1029 -31.48 35.84 21.98
CA MET A 1029 -30.33 35.00 21.69
C MET A 1029 -29.06 35.73 22.13
N VAL A 1030 -28.33 35.16 23.09
CA VAL A 1030 -27.10 35.73 23.64
C VAL A 1030 -25.92 34.91 23.14
N MET A 1031 -24.97 35.56 22.48
CA MET A 1031 -23.77 34.95 21.94
C MET A 1031 -22.53 35.55 22.60
N GLU A 1032 -21.69 34.69 23.17
CA GLU A 1032 -20.39 35.09 23.70
C GLU A 1032 -19.29 34.81 22.67
N ILE A 1033 -18.51 35.84 22.34
CA ILE A 1033 -17.47 35.75 21.32
C ILE A 1033 -16.15 36.18 21.95
N SER A 1034 -15.13 35.33 21.78
CA SER A 1034 -13.73 35.64 22.08
C SER A 1034 -12.96 35.70 20.78
N THR A 1035 -12.51 36.89 20.36
CA THR A 1035 -11.89 37.07 19.04
C THR A 1035 -10.67 36.16 18.90
N PRO A 1036 -10.48 35.49 17.74
CA PRO A 1036 -9.31 34.63 17.50
C PRO A 1036 -7.97 35.36 17.61
N VAL A 1037 -7.98 36.68 17.46
CA VAL A 1037 -6.81 37.56 17.58
C VAL A 1037 -7.25 38.98 17.93
N SER A 1038 -6.48 39.65 18.79
CA SER A 1038 -6.71 41.04 19.18
C SER A 1038 -6.46 42.01 18.02
N GLY A 1039 -7.24 43.09 17.97
CA GLY A 1039 -7.04 44.15 16.98
C GLY A 1039 -7.43 43.77 15.55
N LEU A 1040 -8.41 42.87 15.39
CA LEU A 1040 -9.08 42.65 14.10
C LEU A 1040 -9.81 43.93 13.67
N PRO A 1041 -9.83 44.27 12.36
CA PRO A 1041 -10.53 45.46 11.88
C PRO A 1041 -12.05 45.29 11.92
N ALA A 1042 -12.54 44.08 11.70
CA ALA A 1042 -13.94 43.72 11.91
C ALA A 1042 -14.11 42.21 12.03
N LEU A 1043 -15.33 41.81 12.40
CA LEU A 1043 -15.82 40.44 12.43
C LEU A 1043 -17.31 40.45 12.06
N HIS A 1044 -17.75 39.42 11.34
CA HIS A 1044 -19.15 39.20 10.98
C HIS A 1044 -19.69 37.99 11.72
N VAL A 1045 -20.99 38.03 12.01
CA VAL A 1045 -21.74 36.94 12.64
C VAL A 1045 -22.94 36.65 11.77
N TYR A 1046 -23.21 35.37 11.52
CA TYR A 1046 -24.39 34.93 10.79
C TYR A 1046 -25.30 34.13 11.71
N VAL A 1047 -26.58 34.50 11.76
CA VAL A 1047 -27.60 33.83 12.57
C VAL A 1047 -28.73 33.35 11.67
N ALA A 1048 -28.89 32.04 11.54
CA ALA A 1048 -29.95 31.40 10.78
C ALA A 1048 -31.06 30.85 11.71
N GLY A 1049 -32.30 30.83 11.22
CA GLY A 1049 -33.45 30.26 11.96
C GLY A 1049 -34.28 31.25 12.78
N LEU A 1050 -34.00 32.56 12.70
CA LEU A 1050 -34.78 33.63 13.34
C LEU A 1050 -36.02 34.06 12.50
N GLU A 1051 -37.15 34.33 13.16
CA GLU A 1051 -38.47 34.65 12.55
C GLU A 1051 -38.66 36.16 12.45
N SER A 1052 -38.25 36.86 13.50
CA SER A 1052 -38.19 38.31 13.61
C SER A 1052 -36.85 38.70 14.24
N VAL A 1053 -36.44 39.94 13.99
CA VAL A 1053 -35.32 40.59 14.69
C VAL A 1053 -35.79 42.00 15.00
N ASN A 1054 -35.99 42.27 16.28
CA ASN A 1054 -36.45 43.56 16.78
C ASN A 1054 -35.26 44.47 17.07
N ALA A 1055 -34.24 43.94 17.73
CA ALA A 1055 -33.03 44.67 18.07
C ALA A 1055 -31.80 43.76 18.08
N VAL A 1056 -30.64 44.35 17.81
CA VAL A 1056 -29.33 43.72 18.02
C VAL A 1056 -28.53 44.63 18.93
N ARG A 1057 -27.89 44.06 19.95
CA ARG A 1057 -27.04 44.80 20.89
C ARG A 1057 -25.63 44.23 20.94
N LEU A 1058 -24.64 45.11 21.08
CA LEU A 1058 -23.25 44.79 21.37
C LEU A 1058 -22.93 45.27 22.78
N ASN A 1059 -22.64 44.35 23.70
CA ASN A 1059 -22.43 44.65 25.13
C ASN A 1059 -23.55 45.56 25.71
N GLY A 1060 -24.82 45.20 25.45
CA GLY A 1060 -26.00 45.96 25.85
C GLY A 1060 -26.34 47.20 24.99
N GLN A 1061 -25.43 47.68 24.14
CA GLN A 1061 -25.63 48.87 23.31
C GLN A 1061 -26.28 48.54 21.96
N PRO A 1062 -27.37 49.22 21.54
CA PRO A 1062 -28.06 48.91 20.29
C PRO A 1062 -27.18 49.18 19.05
N LEU A 1063 -27.21 48.26 18.09
CA LEU A 1063 -26.59 48.41 16.78
C LEU A 1063 -27.60 48.88 15.73
N PRO A 1064 -27.23 49.81 14.83
CA PRO A 1064 -28.10 50.27 13.76
C PRO A 1064 -28.24 49.22 12.64
N GLN A 1065 -29.32 49.32 11.87
CA GLN A 1065 -29.42 48.62 10.59
C GLN A 1065 -28.51 49.27 9.55
N VAL A 1066 -27.85 48.45 8.73
CA VAL A 1066 -26.97 48.89 7.63
C VAL A 1066 -27.36 48.19 6.33
N ASN A 1067 -27.05 48.81 5.18
CA ASN A 1067 -27.36 48.30 3.84
C ASN A 1067 -26.11 47.92 3.04
N ASP A 1068 -24.94 47.91 3.67
CA ASP A 1068 -23.65 47.73 3.04
C ASP A 1068 -22.87 46.50 3.55
N ILE A 1069 -23.56 45.53 4.15
CA ILE A 1069 -22.92 44.36 4.78
C ILE A 1069 -22.22 43.43 3.78
N ASP A 1070 -22.57 43.53 2.50
CA ASP A 1070 -21.92 42.79 1.42
C ASP A 1070 -20.61 43.44 0.94
N LYS A 1071 -20.34 44.69 1.32
CA LYS A 1071 -19.08 45.37 0.97
C LYS A 1071 -17.90 44.79 1.75
N TYR A 1072 -16.73 44.81 1.15
CA TYR A 1072 -15.49 44.50 1.86
C TYR A 1072 -15.09 45.68 2.76
N LEU A 1073 -14.36 45.41 3.83
CA LEU A 1073 -13.95 46.46 4.79
C LEU A 1073 -13.21 47.64 4.14
N TRP A 1074 -12.41 47.39 3.11
CA TRP A 1074 -11.64 48.43 2.40
C TRP A 1074 -12.44 49.17 1.33
N GLU A 1075 -13.70 48.78 1.09
CA GLU A 1075 -14.64 49.51 0.21
C GLU A 1075 -15.53 50.48 1.02
N LEU A 1076 -15.48 50.38 2.35
CA LEU A 1076 -16.17 51.25 3.27
C LEU A 1076 -15.25 52.43 3.60
N GLY A 1077 -15.69 53.65 3.32
CA GLY A 1077 -14.92 54.85 3.67
C GLY A 1077 -14.68 54.95 5.18
N GLU A 1078 -15.76 54.78 5.96
CA GLU A 1078 -15.72 54.65 7.42
C GLU A 1078 -16.59 53.46 7.84
N PRO A 1079 -16.00 52.27 8.08
CA PRO A 1079 -16.77 51.10 8.49
C PRO A 1079 -17.40 51.31 9.87
N SER A 1080 -18.70 51.04 9.99
CA SER A 1080 -19.45 51.07 11.25
C SER A 1080 -20.02 49.70 11.61
N SER A 1081 -20.15 49.43 12.91
CA SER A 1081 -20.86 48.26 13.42
C SER A 1081 -22.36 48.38 13.14
N GLY A 1082 -23.00 47.29 12.76
CA GLY A 1082 -24.41 47.29 12.38
C GLY A 1082 -24.89 45.91 11.96
N TRP A 1083 -26.17 45.79 11.61
CA TRP A 1083 -26.75 44.52 11.18
C TRP A 1083 -27.65 44.68 9.97
N GLN A 1084 -27.82 43.58 9.23
CA GLN A 1084 -28.73 43.51 8.10
C GLN A 1084 -29.42 42.15 8.10
N ARG A 1085 -30.75 42.17 7.92
CA ARG A 1085 -31.52 40.95 7.73
C ARG A 1085 -31.65 40.64 6.24
N LEU A 1086 -31.38 39.40 5.86
CA LEU A 1086 -31.44 38.92 4.48
C LEU A 1086 -32.38 37.70 4.38
N HIS A 1087 -32.73 37.31 3.15
CA HIS A 1087 -33.39 36.03 2.93
C HIS A 1087 -32.48 34.89 3.40
N GLY A 1088 -32.85 34.24 4.50
CA GLY A 1088 -32.11 33.10 5.08
C GLY A 1088 -31.54 33.35 6.49
N GLY A 1089 -31.32 34.60 6.90
CA GLY A 1089 -30.79 34.90 8.24
C GLY A 1089 -30.44 36.36 8.50
N LEU A 1090 -29.85 36.60 9.68
CA LEU A 1090 -29.33 37.88 10.14
C LEU A 1090 -27.80 37.89 10.01
N ILE A 1091 -27.23 38.97 9.47
CA ILE A 1091 -25.79 39.21 9.51
C ILE A 1091 -25.51 40.44 10.37
N ILE A 1092 -24.53 40.32 11.26
CA ILE A 1092 -24.08 41.39 12.15
C ILE A 1092 -22.61 41.66 11.85
N ARG A 1093 -22.24 42.92 11.58
CA ARG A 1093 -20.84 43.38 11.44
C ARG A 1093 -20.45 44.11 12.73
N VAL A 1094 -19.34 43.67 13.33
CA VAL A 1094 -18.71 44.31 14.49
C VAL A 1094 -17.36 44.86 14.05
N VAL A 1095 -17.23 46.18 13.99
CA VAL A 1095 -15.97 46.87 13.64
C VAL A 1095 -15.14 47.08 14.90
N ASN A 1096 -13.83 46.87 14.79
CA ASN A 1096 -12.88 46.90 15.91
C ASN A 1096 -13.39 46.12 17.15
N PRO A 1097 -13.74 44.82 16.99
CA PRO A 1097 -14.29 44.03 18.08
C PRO A 1097 -13.34 44.03 19.29
N PRO A 1098 -13.85 44.18 20.52
CA PRO A 1098 -13.09 43.89 21.73
C PRO A 1098 -12.64 42.43 21.75
N ASP A 1099 -11.60 42.11 22.53
CA ASP A 1099 -11.09 40.73 22.66
C ASP A 1099 -12.18 39.72 23.08
N ARG A 1100 -13.11 40.19 23.93
CA ARG A 1100 -14.31 39.47 24.33
C ARG A 1100 -15.50 40.42 24.32
N PHE A 1101 -16.62 39.96 23.77
CA PHE A 1101 -17.86 40.73 23.73
C PHE A 1101 -19.07 39.81 23.64
N THR A 1102 -20.22 40.38 23.97
CA THR A 1102 -21.51 39.72 23.88
C THR A 1102 -22.35 40.38 22.78
N LEU A 1103 -22.99 39.55 21.96
CA LEU A 1103 -24.04 39.98 21.05
C LEU A 1103 -25.38 39.45 21.53
N GLU A 1104 -26.37 40.33 21.64
CA GLU A 1104 -27.74 39.98 21.97
C GLU A 1104 -28.63 40.25 20.76
N VAL A 1105 -29.45 39.28 20.35
CA VAL A 1105 -30.44 39.42 19.28
C VAL A 1105 -31.81 39.17 19.89
N GLU A 1106 -32.68 40.18 19.86
CA GLU A 1106 -34.06 40.16 20.39
C GLU A 1106 -35.09 39.94 19.28
#